data_AF-A0A7C5EMA8-F1
#
_entry.id   AF-A0A7C5EMA8-F1
#
_cell.length_a   1.000
_cell.length_b   1.000
_cell.length_c   1.000
_cell.angle_alpha   90.00
_cell.angle_beta   90.00
_cell.angle_gamma   90.00
#
_symmetry.space_group_name_H-M   'P 1'
#
loop_
_entity.id
_entity.type
_entity.pdbx_description
1 polymer ?
#
loop_
_entity_poly.entity_id
_entity_poly.type
_entity_poly.pdbx_seq_one_letter_code
_entity_poly.pdbx_strand_id
1 'polypeptide(L)'
;MQAVLLGGALNMRANVSIRDGWWVSVSEKDAALAASGRPWKVCDLECADDPENHPRRIRLPGGPQYGKRREPALTERTTGSDNRRSLTESFVGPGTVHDAAGNRLPSPFLTYARRVKIPREWAGHRVFLVLENARYNVTAQINGKIVTRYVGGLEPHRVDVTDFLTPGQYALLLITAGDSGVSGHRRFDPYIYTGTRLPTCREIENNLVHPVNYGGADRAVGNVRLEVVPPIRVDYVFANPSVSQGIVRYTVALRNDSDRPALVEVRSDAVGARKLLRRKTRVPAHSARLLRTTVRWPDAILWDLDNPHLYRLRTVLIDLRPGEAGSKLDEHCDTFGFREFSINGHSFYLNGRKVHLIGQSCHTSPDTDIEIPLSEKKRILRLWKEKGHINHIRLHAKPQDKGWVEAADRVGLLITTETALWTTNFHSLDWAGSERACYENIRNHFFEALVRRDRNNPSVVIWSLSNEMSPITPRDLRNPKMAAMTRVFEKIIREAGREDPSRVIQMSSAMDFLGRLRMYNLHYPKSWQAFPDYPHTAYWIERPFLFPWYGEGRDEMPAWIWRRDKPLVLGEFTCVFGATPDNQASIIGDVAFERNDFGTALVQEALWPMEIHAYRRNDVSGFTAWACLCLEGCRQALRALRRPETMAHTRAVRPLAALLHTYRRRWFGGTDALFEFSMHNDTRRALELEFDAVLKDARGGNAGAFGMPGAVFGPAESKSFSMIFKLPPVEQPATFRLNCALRSGKKVVDRWSAPVRVFPLKRDIQLAPHTAILDPDGRMAKRLERAGIRGFEVIEKIEELENRPDLKALWVRPSCVPVGKSDRERMIQQIVRFVCRGGCAVLDCPPALIAGALPVSLAAARGFGPDNRLEITRAFVAAPFNPALTGLSPDDFTLWGEDYYVARYCFDIPQQGNVVPLLVAGTDRKGLTASPLLDIYIGEGVLRVSSLELIPKLQDEPLSAPLFARLACSFRRMEIRDAAVCVGEDSLNLLRQVGVEAEKCGPDGVWNGRVIIVDGECLAADPEWPEKAIKSLADGSTVYLHDLGVEMTGVLVGRLGRKCQVVDGKAADGEHDLVDHSCELADGLTNNCLYWIVNKSKVAPWCVAPLHPRPASARVMVEGEYSDIMRLTVRGAVVAFRYGAGLLVIDNLRWQSTEIEDADRPRRYLTCLLTNIGVRLGRGSAGLTGAEFETFEERREQGHF
;
A
#
# COMPACT_ATOMS: atom_id res chain seq x y z
N MET A 1 -16.86 -26.44 -39.58
CA MET A 1 -17.34 -26.59 -40.97
C MET A 1 -18.80 -26.14 -41.06
N GLN A 2 -19.04 -24.84 -41.17
CA GLN A 2 -20.34 -24.23 -41.53
C GLN A 2 -20.09 -22.79 -42.01
N ALA A 3 -19.16 -22.64 -42.96
CA ALA A 3 -18.78 -21.36 -43.56
C ALA A 3 -18.81 -21.40 -45.10
N VAL A 4 -19.57 -22.34 -45.67
CA VAL A 4 -19.78 -22.43 -47.11
C VAL A 4 -21.29 -22.54 -47.30
N LEU A 5 -21.87 -21.48 -47.86
CA LEU A 5 -23.24 -21.30 -48.40
C LEU A 5 -23.92 -20.00 -47.93
N LEU A 6 -23.25 -18.86 -48.16
CA LEU A 6 -23.90 -17.58 -48.47
C LEU A 6 -22.94 -16.84 -49.42
N GLY A 7 -23.30 -16.76 -50.70
CA GLY A 7 -22.51 -16.09 -51.73
C GLY A 7 -22.52 -14.56 -51.58
N GLY A 8 -21.40 -13.95 -51.96
CA GLY A 8 -21.40 -12.63 -52.62
C GLY A 8 -21.41 -11.37 -51.76
N ALA A 9 -20.35 -11.12 -50.99
CA ALA A 9 -19.66 -9.83 -50.88
C ALA A 9 -18.51 -9.98 -49.88
N LEU A 10 -17.26 -9.83 -50.33
CA LEU A 10 -16.16 -9.58 -49.39
C LEU A 10 -16.56 -8.36 -48.53
N ASN A 11 -16.45 -8.48 -47.21
CA ASN A 11 -16.37 -7.30 -46.37
C ASN A 11 -15.19 -6.47 -46.90
N MET A 12 -15.48 -5.29 -47.47
CA MET A 12 -14.48 -4.42 -48.13
C MET A 12 -13.42 -3.88 -47.16
N ARG A 13 -13.66 -4.05 -45.86
CA ARG A 13 -12.68 -3.87 -44.78
C ARG A 13 -12.31 -5.22 -44.21
N ALA A 14 -11.24 -5.80 -44.73
CA ALA A 14 -10.69 -7.05 -44.21
C ALA A 14 -9.44 -6.73 -43.36
N ASN A 15 -9.40 -7.30 -42.16
CA ASN A 15 -8.20 -7.31 -41.34
C ASN A 15 -7.60 -8.72 -41.38
N VAL A 16 -6.33 -8.81 -41.74
CA VAL A 16 -5.56 -10.04 -41.55
C VAL A 16 -4.74 -9.88 -40.29
N SER A 17 -5.18 -10.55 -39.23
CA SER A 17 -4.43 -10.63 -37.97
C SER A 17 -3.20 -11.50 -38.15
N ILE A 18 -2.06 -11.02 -37.67
CA ILE A 18 -0.76 -11.65 -37.86
C ILE A 18 -0.25 -12.09 -36.48
N ARG A 19 -0.96 -13.01 -35.81
CA ARG A 19 -0.65 -13.42 -34.42
C ARG A 19 0.35 -14.58 -34.33
N ASP A 20 0.23 -15.62 -35.17
CA ASP A 20 1.02 -16.86 -34.99
C ASP A 20 2.15 -17.02 -36.01
N GLY A 21 3.30 -17.59 -35.62
CA GLY A 21 4.36 -17.97 -36.57
C GLY A 21 5.29 -16.84 -37.00
N TRP A 22 5.61 -15.91 -36.09
CA TRP A 22 6.73 -14.99 -36.23
C TRP A 22 8.05 -15.71 -35.94
N TRP A 23 9.07 -15.43 -36.75
CA TRP A 23 10.46 -15.70 -36.41
C TRP A 23 11.01 -14.51 -35.64
N VAL A 24 11.78 -14.77 -34.59
CA VAL A 24 12.38 -13.72 -33.76
C VAL A 24 13.88 -13.98 -33.70
N SER A 25 14.67 -12.97 -34.06
CA SER A 25 16.14 -12.99 -33.91
C SER A 25 16.64 -11.61 -33.50
N VAL A 26 17.81 -11.57 -32.88
CA VAL A 26 18.58 -10.34 -32.65
C VAL A 26 19.21 -9.81 -33.95
N SER A 27 19.43 -10.70 -34.92
CA SER A 27 19.91 -10.38 -36.28
C SER A 27 18.72 -10.26 -37.23
N GLU A 28 18.63 -9.11 -37.89
CA GLU A 28 17.64 -8.88 -38.95
C GLU A 28 17.83 -9.86 -40.12
N LYS A 29 19.09 -10.17 -40.47
CA LYS A 29 19.45 -11.09 -41.57
C LYS A 29 18.93 -12.51 -41.28
N ASP A 30 19.09 -12.98 -40.05
CA ASP A 30 18.69 -14.33 -39.66
C ASP A 30 17.18 -14.48 -39.62
N ALA A 31 16.49 -13.50 -39.05
CA ALA A 31 15.02 -13.48 -39.02
C ALA A 31 14.46 -13.46 -40.45
N ALA A 32 15.04 -12.63 -41.32
CA ALA A 32 14.66 -12.55 -42.73
C ALA A 32 14.90 -13.86 -43.48
N LEU A 33 16.06 -14.48 -43.27
CA LEU A 33 16.39 -15.78 -43.85
C LEU A 33 15.36 -16.80 -43.38
N ALA A 34 15.20 -17.00 -42.07
CA ALA A 34 14.26 -17.93 -41.44
C ALA A 34 12.79 -17.76 -41.87
N ALA A 35 12.35 -16.53 -42.14
CA ALA A 35 11.00 -16.28 -42.62
C ALA A 35 10.82 -16.54 -44.13
N SER A 36 11.90 -16.52 -44.93
CA SER A 36 11.83 -16.63 -46.39
C SER A 36 11.37 -18.01 -46.89
N GLY A 37 11.47 -19.07 -46.06
CA GLY A 37 11.05 -20.43 -46.41
C GLY A 37 11.88 -21.10 -47.50
N ARG A 38 13.09 -20.61 -47.78
CA ARG A 38 14.08 -21.32 -48.62
C ARG A 38 14.68 -22.49 -47.82
N PRO A 39 14.99 -23.65 -48.44
CA PRO A 39 15.76 -24.69 -47.76
C PRO A 39 17.17 -24.16 -47.50
N TRP A 40 17.48 -23.86 -46.25
CA TRP A 40 18.84 -23.54 -45.80
C TRP A 40 19.52 -24.81 -45.31
N LYS A 41 20.76 -25.04 -45.76
CA LYS A 41 21.66 -25.96 -45.05
C LYS A 41 22.24 -25.21 -43.85
N VAL A 42 22.64 -25.94 -42.81
CA VAL A 42 23.31 -25.33 -41.63
C VAL A 42 24.54 -24.50 -42.07
N CYS A 43 25.16 -24.87 -43.19
CA CYS A 43 26.25 -24.13 -43.81
C CYS A 43 25.88 -22.84 -44.58
N ASP A 44 24.59 -22.52 -44.78
CA ASP A 44 24.18 -21.19 -45.25
C ASP A 44 24.04 -20.19 -44.08
N LEU A 45 24.04 -20.69 -42.85
CA LEU A 45 24.25 -19.89 -41.65
C LEU A 45 25.76 -19.64 -41.43
N GLU A 46 26.65 -20.55 -41.89
CA GLU A 46 28.15 -20.49 -41.89
C GLU A 46 28.79 -19.27 -42.59
N CYS A 47 28.01 -18.24 -42.95
CA CYS A 47 28.47 -16.94 -43.48
C CYS A 47 27.76 -15.73 -42.83
N ALA A 48 27.05 -15.96 -41.74
CA ALA A 48 26.72 -14.98 -40.73
C ALA A 48 26.87 -15.77 -39.46
N ASP A 49 28.12 -16.06 -39.11
CA ASP A 49 28.64 -15.48 -37.88
C ASP A 49 30.15 -15.89 -37.62
N ASP A 50 31.02 -14.96 -37.19
CA ASP A 50 31.92 -15.24 -36.05
C ASP A 50 31.25 -14.73 -34.74
N PRO A 51 29.93 -14.87 -34.70
CA PRO A 51 29.14 -15.46 -33.60
C PRO A 51 28.63 -16.94 -33.73
N GLU A 52 29.28 -17.83 -34.51
CA GLU A 52 28.72 -19.19 -34.80
C GLU A 52 29.04 -20.25 -33.77
N ASN A 53 28.26 -20.22 -32.70
CA ASN A 53 27.75 -21.48 -32.18
C ASN A 53 26.38 -21.27 -31.56
N HIS A 54 25.41 -20.86 -32.39
CA HIS A 54 23.99 -20.87 -32.03
C HIS A 54 23.28 -22.12 -32.60
N PRO A 55 23.32 -23.25 -31.87
CA PRO A 55 22.50 -24.40 -32.21
C PRO A 55 21.04 -24.10 -31.85
N ARG A 56 20.20 -24.17 -32.89
CA ARG A 56 18.79 -24.58 -32.91
C ARG A 56 18.22 -25.02 -31.54
N ARG A 57 17.01 -24.53 -31.24
CA ARG A 57 15.90 -25.45 -30.97
C ARG A 57 14.66 -25.15 -31.80
N ILE A 58 14.57 -25.94 -32.86
CA ILE A 58 13.39 -26.36 -33.61
C ILE A 58 12.58 -27.34 -32.72
N ARG A 59 11.26 -27.41 -32.94
CA ARG A 59 10.37 -28.49 -32.44
C ARG A 59 10.77 -29.84 -33.09
N LEU A 60 11.01 -30.89 -32.30
CA LEU A 60 11.36 -32.22 -32.83
C LEU A 60 10.12 -33.02 -33.31
N PRO A 61 10.11 -33.55 -34.55
CA PRO A 61 9.36 -34.75 -34.93
C PRO A 61 10.17 -35.99 -34.49
N GLY A 62 9.57 -36.88 -33.69
CA GLY A 62 10.25 -38.05 -33.09
C GLY A 62 10.50 -37.95 -31.57
N GLY A 63 10.15 -36.82 -30.94
CA GLY A 63 9.99 -36.72 -29.48
C GLY A 63 8.67 -37.35 -29.00
N PRO A 64 8.48 -37.57 -27.69
CA PRO A 64 7.45 -38.46 -27.15
C PRO A 64 6.06 -38.15 -27.71
N GLN A 65 5.35 -39.20 -28.10
CA GLN A 65 3.92 -39.13 -28.39
C GLN A 65 3.21 -38.54 -27.16
N TYR A 66 2.55 -37.38 -27.31
CA TYR A 66 1.48 -37.00 -26.39
C TYR A 66 0.30 -37.93 -26.65
N GLY A 67 0.39 -39.13 -26.08
CA GLY A 67 -0.66 -40.12 -26.11
C GLY A 67 -1.92 -39.55 -25.45
N LYS A 68 -3.07 -39.82 -26.07
CA LYS A 68 -4.33 -39.89 -25.33
C LYS A 68 -4.09 -40.73 -24.08
N ARG A 69 -4.34 -40.21 -22.88
CA ARG A 69 -4.72 -41.08 -21.77
C ARG A 69 -6.22 -41.07 -21.60
N ARG A 70 -6.79 -42.26 -21.86
CA ARG A 70 -8.05 -42.75 -21.35
C ARG A 70 -8.07 -42.65 -19.81
N GLU A 71 -9.29 -42.61 -19.32
CA GLU A 71 -9.81 -42.90 -17.98
C GLU A 71 -9.05 -43.93 -17.12
N PRO A 72 -9.30 -43.96 -15.80
CA PRO A 72 -8.39 -44.51 -14.80
C PRO A 72 -8.41 -46.04 -14.75
N ALA A 73 -7.30 -46.64 -14.30
CA ALA A 73 -7.28 -47.99 -13.77
C ALA A 73 -6.63 -47.98 -12.38
N LEU A 74 -7.43 -48.36 -11.39
CA LEU A 74 -7.00 -48.83 -10.06
C LEU A 74 -6.08 -50.05 -10.23
N THR A 75 -5.00 -50.13 -9.44
CA THR A 75 -4.77 -51.14 -8.37
C THR A 75 -3.31 -51.10 -7.89
N GLU A 76 -3.14 -51.01 -6.56
CA GLU A 76 -2.17 -51.67 -5.65
C GLU A 76 -0.68 -51.84 -6.09
N ARG A 77 0.36 -51.71 -5.26
CA ARG A 77 0.57 -51.61 -3.80
C ARG A 77 2.08 -51.28 -3.57
N THR A 78 2.38 -50.53 -2.50
CA THR A 78 3.57 -50.56 -1.58
C THR A 78 5.00 -50.61 -2.18
N THR A 79 6.00 -49.81 -1.77
CA THR A 79 6.49 -49.41 -0.43
C THR A 79 7.40 -48.16 -0.55
N GLY A 80 7.61 -47.41 0.55
CA GLY A 80 8.87 -46.68 0.79
C GLY A 80 8.83 -45.14 0.84
N SER A 81 8.62 -44.63 2.06
CA SER A 81 9.22 -43.44 2.70
C SER A 81 9.59 -42.16 1.91
N ASP A 82 8.81 -41.12 2.22
CA ASP A 82 9.25 -39.86 2.87
C ASP A 82 9.47 -38.54 2.07
N ASN A 83 8.76 -37.52 2.57
CA ASN A 83 8.92 -36.05 2.58
C ASN A 83 8.96 -35.10 1.34
N ARG A 84 7.82 -34.38 1.19
CA ARG A 84 7.60 -32.90 1.04
C ARG A 84 8.52 -32.03 0.14
N ARG A 85 7.93 -31.37 -0.89
CA ARG A 85 7.72 -29.90 -1.06
C ARG A 85 7.30 -29.54 -2.50
N SER A 86 6.08 -29.01 -2.68
CA SER A 86 5.72 -27.65 -3.12
C SER A 86 5.76 -27.36 -4.64
N LEU A 87 4.54 -27.12 -5.18
CA LEU A 87 4.14 -26.07 -6.14
C LEU A 87 5.26 -25.33 -6.89
N THR A 88 5.22 -25.39 -8.23
CA THR A 88 4.90 -24.25 -9.13
C THR A 88 5.07 -24.70 -10.59
N GLU A 89 3.95 -24.94 -11.29
CA GLU A 89 3.91 -24.95 -12.75
C GLU A 89 3.68 -23.50 -13.22
N SER A 90 4.75 -22.83 -13.60
CA SER A 90 4.72 -21.57 -14.35
C SER A 90 4.97 -21.87 -15.83
N PHE A 91 3.97 -21.50 -16.64
CA PHE A 91 4.10 -21.33 -18.09
C PHE A 91 5.32 -20.46 -18.42
N VAL A 92 6.21 -20.95 -19.26
CA VAL A 92 7.33 -20.17 -19.84
C VAL A 92 6.90 -19.71 -21.24
N GLY A 93 6.69 -18.39 -21.40
CA GLY A 93 6.60 -17.72 -22.70
C GLY A 93 7.96 -17.72 -23.43
N PRO A 94 8.06 -17.21 -24.67
CA PRO A 94 9.30 -17.27 -25.44
C PRO A 94 10.46 -16.65 -24.66
N GLY A 95 11.49 -17.47 -24.45
CA GLY A 95 12.49 -17.31 -23.40
C GLY A 95 13.42 -16.11 -23.57
N THR A 96 13.92 -15.65 -22.43
CA THR A 96 15.03 -14.72 -22.29
C THR A 96 16.32 -15.38 -22.80
N VAL A 97 17.14 -14.66 -23.57
CA VAL A 97 18.44 -15.16 -24.02
C VAL A 97 19.47 -14.93 -22.92
N HIS A 98 20.20 -15.98 -22.56
CA HIS A 98 21.28 -15.97 -21.58
C HIS A 98 22.60 -16.32 -22.26
N ASP A 99 23.72 -15.81 -21.74
CA ASP A 99 25.05 -16.24 -22.14
C ASP A 99 25.38 -17.64 -21.58
N ALA A 100 26.54 -18.18 -21.96
CA ALA A 100 27.01 -19.51 -21.51
C ALA A 100 27.25 -19.60 -19.99
N ALA A 101 27.29 -18.47 -19.28
CA ALA A 101 27.43 -18.38 -17.82
C ALA A 101 26.07 -18.14 -17.12
N GLY A 102 24.96 -18.10 -17.86
CA GLY A 102 23.61 -17.89 -17.33
C GLY A 102 23.23 -16.42 -17.13
N ASN A 103 24.09 -15.47 -17.51
CA ASN A 103 23.76 -14.04 -17.41
C ASN A 103 22.81 -13.63 -18.54
N ARG A 104 21.87 -12.75 -18.22
CA ARG A 104 20.92 -12.21 -19.20
C ARG A 104 21.67 -11.36 -20.22
N LEU A 105 21.58 -11.69 -21.51
CA LEU A 105 22.16 -10.86 -22.57
C LEU A 105 21.23 -9.69 -22.89
N PRO A 106 21.66 -8.42 -22.73
CA PRO A 106 20.90 -7.28 -23.22
C PRO A 106 21.13 -7.13 -24.73
N SER A 107 20.22 -7.62 -25.58
CA SER A 107 20.21 -7.19 -26.98
C SER A 107 19.40 -5.90 -27.10
N PRO A 108 19.98 -4.78 -27.56
CA PRO A 108 19.27 -3.51 -27.68
C PRO A 108 18.14 -3.53 -28.73
N PHE A 109 18.05 -4.57 -29.58
CA PHE A 109 17.02 -4.72 -30.62
C PHE A 109 16.59 -6.20 -30.81
N LEU A 110 15.31 -6.41 -31.10
CA LEU A 110 14.69 -7.67 -31.53
C LEU A 110 14.02 -7.49 -32.89
N THR A 111 14.32 -8.37 -33.84
CA THR A 111 13.68 -8.37 -35.16
C THR A 111 12.69 -9.52 -35.29
N TYR A 112 11.43 -9.15 -35.53
CA TYR A 112 10.32 -10.06 -35.81
C TYR A 112 10.16 -10.17 -37.32
N ALA A 113 10.23 -11.37 -37.86
CA ALA A 113 10.08 -11.65 -39.28
C ALA A 113 8.92 -12.59 -39.58
N ARG A 114 8.13 -12.25 -40.60
CA ARG A 114 7.07 -13.13 -41.08
C ARG A 114 6.82 -12.96 -42.57
N ARG A 115 6.69 -14.10 -43.24
CA ARG A 115 6.26 -14.16 -44.63
C ARG A 115 4.73 -14.30 -44.70
N VAL A 116 4.09 -13.37 -45.42
CA VAL A 116 2.63 -13.28 -45.54
C VAL A 116 2.24 -13.37 -47.01
N LYS A 117 1.27 -14.23 -47.35
CA LYS A 117 0.71 -14.29 -48.70
C LYS A 117 -0.27 -13.14 -48.88
N ILE A 118 -0.04 -12.30 -49.87
CA ILE A 118 -0.92 -11.19 -50.21
C ILE A 118 -2.02 -11.72 -51.16
N PRO A 119 -3.29 -11.66 -50.77
CA PRO A 119 -4.38 -12.11 -51.64
C PRO A 119 -4.49 -11.28 -52.93
N ARG A 120 -4.95 -11.90 -54.03
CA ARG A 120 -5.06 -11.23 -55.34
C ARG A 120 -6.17 -10.17 -55.35
N GLU A 121 -7.21 -10.41 -54.56
CA GLU A 121 -8.37 -9.55 -54.38
C GLU A 121 -8.05 -8.19 -53.72
N TRP A 122 -6.83 -7.98 -53.21
CA TRP A 122 -6.40 -6.69 -52.67
C TRP A 122 -5.98 -5.69 -53.75
N ALA A 123 -5.95 -6.09 -55.02
CA ALA A 123 -5.68 -5.19 -56.13
C ALA A 123 -6.63 -3.97 -56.12
N GLY A 124 -6.07 -2.78 -56.33
CA GLY A 124 -6.82 -1.51 -56.34
C GLY A 124 -7.27 -1.00 -54.97
N HIS A 125 -6.97 -1.72 -53.88
CA HIS A 125 -7.26 -1.28 -52.51
C HIS A 125 -6.04 -0.65 -51.86
N ARG A 126 -6.27 0.13 -50.80
CA ARG A 126 -5.21 0.60 -49.90
C ARG A 126 -4.98 -0.44 -48.82
N VAL A 127 -3.72 -0.71 -48.51
CA VAL A 127 -3.31 -1.66 -47.47
C VAL A 127 -2.50 -0.92 -46.42
N PHE A 128 -2.87 -1.06 -45.16
CA PHE A 128 -2.22 -0.43 -44.03
C PHE A 128 -1.62 -1.47 -43.10
N LEU A 129 -0.37 -1.27 -42.69
CA LEU A 129 0.22 -1.99 -41.58
C LEU A 129 -0.18 -1.28 -40.28
N VAL A 130 -0.82 -2.03 -39.38
CA VAL A 130 -1.26 -1.53 -38.07
C VAL A 130 -0.51 -2.29 -36.99
N LEU A 131 0.27 -1.55 -36.21
CA LEU A 131 0.91 -1.99 -34.98
C LEU A 131 0.03 -1.49 -33.83
N GLU A 132 -0.73 -2.37 -33.17
CA GLU A 132 -1.64 -1.95 -32.10
C GLU A 132 -0.87 -1.46 -30.86
N ASN A 133 0.30 -2.05 -30.62
CA ASN A 133 1.34 -1.52 -29.75
C ASN A 133 2.69 -2.13 -30.18
N ALA A 134 3.75 -1.32 -30.19
CA ALA A 134 5.14 -1.76 -30.45
C ALA A 134 6.09 -0.74 -29.82
N ARG A 135 7.06 -1.20 -29.03
CA ARG A 135 7.91 -0.41 -28.14
C ARG A 135 9.40 -0.58 -28.46
N TYR A 136 10.28 0.40 -28.27
CA TYR A 136 10.02 1.85 -28.24
C TYR A 136 10.47 2.51 -29.53
N ASN A 137 11.61 2.07 -30.05
CA ASN A 137 12.11 2.48 -31.35
C ASN A 137 11.85 1.34 -32.35
N VAL A 138 10.90 1.57 -33.24
CA VAL A 138 10.39 0.55 -34.17
C VAL A 138 10.74 0.95 -35.60
N THR A 139 11.44 0.06 -36.30
CA THR A 139 11.60 0.11 -37.75
C THR A 139 10.84 -1.06 -38.36
N ALA A 140 9.84 -0.77 -39.20
CA ALA A 140 9.16 -1.81 -39.96
C ALA A 140 9.61 -1.77 -41.42
N GLN A 141 9.80 -2.96 -42.00
CA GLN A 141 10.20 -3.15 -43.39
C GLN A 141 9.31 -4.17 -44.08
N ILE A 142 9.13 -3.99 -45.39
CA ILE A 142 8.45 -4.93 -46.26
C ILE A 142 9.31 -5.16 -47.48
N ASN A 143 9.63 -6.42 -47.77
CA ASN A 143 10.48 -6.82 -48.91
C ASN A 143 11.82 -6.05 -48.94
N GLY A 144 12.44 -5.85 -47.78
CA GLY A 144 13.73 -5.16 -47.62
C GLY A 144 13.68 -3.64 -47.74
N LYS A 145 12.47 -3.03 -47.84
CA LYS A 145 12.30 -1.57 -47.85
C LYS A 145 11.67 -1.11 -46.54
N ILE A 146 12.25 -0.08 -45.94
CA ILE A 146 11.70 0.57 -44.74
C ILE A 146 10.37 1.23 -45.09
N VAL A 147 9.30 0.85 -44.39
CA VAL A 147 7.97 1.44 -44.55
C VAL A 147 7.67 2.48 -43.47
N THR A 148 8.23 2.33 -42.27
CA THR A 148 8.12 3.34 -41.21
C THR A 148 9.27 3.23 -40.22
N ARG A 149 9.65 4.39 -39.66
CA ARG A 149 10.34 4.49 -38.36
C ARG A 149 9.39 5.18 -37.40
N TYR A 150 9.21 4.61 -36.22
CA TYR A 150 8.25 5.08 -35.24
C TYR A 150 8.89 5.00 -33.86
N VAL A 151 8.82 6.11 -33.14
CA VAL A 151 9.17 6.15 -31.73
C VAL A 151 7.87 6.30 -30.98
N GLY A 152 7.52 5.28 -30.19
CA GLY A 152 6.30 5.22 -29.41
C GLY A 152 6.10 3.83 -28.84
N GLY A 153 4.98 3.58 -28.16
CA GLY A 153 4.91 2.33 -27.40
C GLY A 153 3.55 1.71 -27.15
N LEU A 154 2.52 2.52 -26.97
CA LEU A 154 1.23 2.06 -26.44
C LEU A 154 0.04 2.59 -27.24
N GLU A 155 0.29 3.56 -28.12
CA GLU A 155 -0.62 4.05 -29.12
C GLU A 155 -0.54 3.20 -30.40
N PRO A 156 -1.67 2.99 -31.10
CA PRO A 156 -1.66 2.30 -32.39
C PRO A 156 -0.90 3.12 -33.44
N HIS A 157 0.05 2.50 -34.13
CA HIS A 157 0.74 3.08 -35.28
C HIS A 157 0.22 2.47 -36.58
N ARG A 158 -0.33 3.30 -37.46
CA ARG A 158 -0.97 2.89 -38.73
C ARG A 158 -0.26 3.56 -39.90
N VAL A 159 0.36 2.77 -40.76
CA VAL A 159 1.11 3.25 -41.94
C VAL A 159 0.57 2.64 -43.23
N ASP A 160 0.47 3.43 -44.29
CA ASP A 160 0.10 2.94 -45.61
C ASP A 160 1.26 2.18 -46.24
N VAL A 161 1.02 0.93 -46.61
CA VAL A 161 2.02 0.02 -47.18
C VAL A 161 1.62 -0.49 -48.56
N THR A 162 0.63 0.13 -49.19
CA THR A 162 0.05 -0.31 -50.47
C THR A 162 1.13 -0.54 -51.53
N ASP A 163 2.05 0.42 -51.68
CA ASP A 163 3.07 0.40 -52.73
C ASP A 163 4.24 -0.57 -52.46
N PHE A 164 4.25 -1.23 -51.30
CA PHE A 164 5.26 -2.23 -50.91
C PHE A 164 4.78 -3.67 -51.09
N LEU A 165 3.51 -3.85 -51.45
CA LEU A 165 2.84 -5.14 -51.56
C LEU A 165 2.37 -5.40 -52.98
N THR A 166 2.61 -6.63 -53.47
CA THR A 166 2.10 -7.07 -54.77
C THR A 166 1.00 -8.12 -54.57
N PRO A 167 -0.25 -7.86 -54.98
CA PRO A 167 -1.34 -8.83 -54.88
C PRO A 167 -0.99 -10.17 -55.54
N GLY A 168 -1.30 -11.27 -54.85
CA GLY A 168 -0.99 -12.63 -55.28
C GLY A 168 0.43 -13.12 -55.00
N GLN A 169 1.34 -12.25 -54.55
CA GLN A 169 2.71 -12.62 -54.17
C GLN A 169 2.84 -12.77 -52.64
N TYR A 170 3.99 -13.26 -52.20
CA TYR A 170 4.36 -13.23 -50.78
C TYR A 170 5.13 -11.96 -50.48
N ALA A 171 4.85 -11.35 -49.33
CA ALA A 171 5.64 -10.27 -48.76
C ALA A 171 6.38 -10.76 -47.51
N LEU A 172 7.63 -10.35 -47.35
CA LEU A 172 8.39 -10.53 -46.11
C LEU A 172 8.25 -9.27 -45.26
N LEU A 173 7.60 -9.39 -44.11
CA LEU A 173 7.50 -8.33 -43.11
C LEU A 173 8.60 -8.50 -42.08
N LEU A 174 9.33 -7.42 -41.79
CA LEU A 174 10.30 -7.32 -40.71
C LEU A 174 9.86 -6.17 -39.78
N ILE A 175 9.86 -6.42 -38.47
CA ILE A 175 9.61 -5.39 -37.45
C ILE A 175 10.77 -5.49 -36.47
N THR A 176 11.64 -4.49 -36.50
CA THR A 176 12.76 -4.38 -35.57
C THR A 176 12.36 -3.41 -34.47
N ALA A 177 12.35 -3.88 -33.24
CA ALA A 177 11.95 -3.12 -32.06
C ALA A 177 13.11 -3.12 -31.05
N GLY A 178 13.53 -1.95 -30.60
CA GLY A 178 14.61 -1.80 -29.61
C GLY A 178 14.20 -1.19 -28.29
N ASP A 179 15.00 -1.47 -27.26
CA ASP A 179 14.86 -0.85 -25.95
C ASP A 179 15.69 0.43 -25.84
N SER A 180 15.00 1.51 -25.52
CA SER A 180 15.44 2.48 -24.53
C SER A 180 14.32 3.49 -24.39
N GLY A 181 13.30 3.14 -23.60
CA GLY A 181 12.33 4.14 -23.15
C GLY A 181 12.99 5.35 -22.48
N VAL A 182 14.24 5.22 -21.96
CA VAL A 182 14.98 6.30 -21.27
C VAL A 182 16.54 6.24 -21.35
N SER A 183 17.20 5.19 -21.89
CA SER A 183 18.64 4.95 -21.63
C SER A 183 19.65 5.31 -22.74
N GLY A 184 19.25 6.00 -23.82
CA GLY A 184 20.10 6.22 -25.01
C GLY A 184 21.39 7.06 -24.84
N HIS A 185 21.69 7.59 -23.65
CA HIS A 185 22.84 8.49 -23.44
C HIS A 185 24.00 7.91 -22.60
N ARG A 186 23.92 6.68 -22.06
CA ARG A 186 25.07 6.00 -21.43
C ARG A 186 25.14 4.51 -21.80
N ARG A 187 26.37 3.97 -21.91
CA ARG A 187 26.62 2.52 -22.01
C ARG A 187 26.04 1.84 -20.76
N PHE A 188 25.22 0.81 -20.99
CA PHE A 188 24.70 -0.07 -19.94
C PHE A 188 25.86 -0.91 -19.37
N ASP A 189 26.14 -0.79 -18.06
CA ASP A 189 27.11 -1.63 -17.37
C ASP A 189 26.38 -2.77 -16.64
N PRO A 190 26.43 -4.01 -17.14
CA PRO A 190 25.74 -5.14 -16.56
C PRO A 190 26.34 -5.61 -15.22
N TYR A 191 27.55 -5.18 -14.85
CA TYR A 191 28.23 -5.64 -13.62
C TYR A 191 27.71 -4.94 -12.34
N ILE A 192 26.90 -3.89 -12.46
CA ILE A 192 26.36 -3.13 -11.32
C ILE A 192 24.92 -3.59 -10.97
N TYR A 193 24.31 -4.48 -11.78
CA TYR A 193 22.90 -4.84 -11.67
C TYR A 193 22.69 -6.15 -10.87
N THR A 194 22.51 -6.03 -9.55
CA THR A 194 22.14 -7.16 -8.67
C THR A 194 20.62 -7.41 -8.68
N GLY A 195 20.12 -7.96 -9.79
CA GLY A 195 19.01 -8.93 -9.82
C GLY A 195 17.58 -8.55 -9.39
N THR A 196 17.25 -7.45 -8.71
CA THR A 196 15.86 -7.25 -8.21
C THR A 196 15.31 -5.81 -8.17
N ARG A 197 15.99 -4.82 -8.77
CA ARG A 197 15.50 -3.43 -8.79
C ARG A 197 15.27 -2.96 -10.23
N LEU A 198 14.02 -2.65 -10.60
CA LEU A 198 13.81 -1.66 -11.66
C LEU A 198 14.55 -0.38 -11.23
N PRO A 199 15.27 0.30 -12.13
CA PRO A 199 16.02 1.49 -11.76
C PRO A 199 15.09 2.48 -11.07
N THR A 200 15.48 2.93 -9.88
CA THR A 200 14.75 4.00 -9.20
C THR A 200 14.82 5.25 -10.08
N CYS A 201 13.81 6.13 -10.03
CA CYS A 201 13.84 7.38 -10.81
C CYS A 201 15.04 8.30 -10.46
N ARG A 202 15.83 7.97 -9.42
CA ARG A 202 17.12 8.59 -9.11
C ARG A 202 18.28 8.06 -9.97
N GLU A 203 18.25 6.79 -10.37
CA GLU A 203 19.26 6.16 -11.23
C GLU A 203 19.01 6.44 -12.72
N ILE A 204 17.75 6.74 -13.07
CA ILE A 204 17.38 7.37 -14.33
C ILE A 204 17.59 8.88 -14.18
N GLU A 205 18.85 9.31 -14.15
CA GLU A 205 19.16 10.73 -14.32
C GLU A 205 18.61 11.21 -15.68
N ASN A 206 17.51 11.97 -15.63
CA ASN A 206 17.33 13.21 -16.38
C ASN A 206 16.89 13.20 -17.87
N ASN A 207 16.05 12.28 -18.40
CA ASN A 207 15.55 12.45 -19.80
C ASN A 207 14.18 11.80 -20.15
N LEU A 208 13.03 12.46 -19.92
CA LEU A 208 11.79 12.12 -20.64
C LEU A 208 11.90 12.54 -22.12
N VAL A 209 12.06 11.57 -23.03
CA VAL A 209 11.99 11.77 -24.50
C VAL A 209 10.62 11.36 -25.06
N HIS A 210 9.97 10.37 -24.45
CA HIS A 210 8.68 9.83 -24.90
C HIS A 210 7.81 9.37 -23.71
N PRO A 211 6.48 9.51 -23.74
CA PRO A 211 5.59 9.26 -22.60
C PRO A 211 5.43 7.78 -22.21
N VAL A 212 6.45 7.10 -21.66
CA VAL A 212 6.27 5.85 -20.86
C VAL A 212 7.44 5.63 -19.90
N ASN A 213 7.17 5.39 -18.61
CA ASN A 213 8.18 5.04 -17.59
C ASN A 213 7.86 3.72 -16.85
N TYR A 214 7.07 2.80 -17.46
CA TYR A 214 6.78 1.49 -16.85
C TYR A 214 7.67 0.39 -17.44
N GLY A 215 8.58 -0.12 -16.60
CA GLY A 215 9.49 -1.22 -16.91
C GLY A 215 8.82 -2.59 -16.88
N GLY A 216 9.29 -3.48 -17.77
CA GLY A 216 8.92 -4.89 -17.81
C GLY A 216 7.72 -5.20 -18.71
N ALA A 217 7.97 -5.39 -20.00
CA ALA A 217 7.14 -6.23 -20.85
C ALA A 217 8.09 -7.07 -21.70
N ASP A 218 7.94 -8.39 -21.63
CA ASP A 218 8.82 -9.33 -22.32
C ASP A 218 8.50 -9.41 -23.83
N ARG A 219 7.41 -8.79 -24.30
CA ARG A 219 7.12 -8.58 -25.73
C ARG A 219 7.29 -7.11 -26.15
N ALA A 220 8.25 -6.85 -27.04
CA ALA A 220 8.47 -5.53 -27.64
C ALA A 220 7.39 -5.18 -28.69
N VAL A 221 6.70 -6.16 -29.27
CA VAL A 221 5.68 -5.97 -30.31
C VAL A 221 4.40 -6.73 -29.94
N GLY A 222 3.25 -6.03 -29.89
CA GLY A 222 1.95 -6.62 -29.65
C GLY A 222 1.25 -7.09 -30.93
N ASN A 223 -0.08 -6.89 -31.01
CA ASN A 223 -0.85 -7.29 -32.18
C ASN A 223 -0.41 -6.50 -33.43
N VAL A 224 -0.09 -7.24 -34.48
CA VAL A 224 0.18 -6.72 -35.83
C VAL A 224 -0.93 -7.19 -36.76
N ARG A 225 -1.44 -6.29 -37.60
CA ARG A 225 -2.41 -6.64 -38.65
C ARG A 225 -2.19 -5.83 -39.93
N LEU A 226 -2.62 -6.41 -41.04
CA LEU A 226 -2.81 -5.70 -42.31
C LEU A 226 -4.30 -5.37 -42.46
N GLU A 227 -4.60 -4.09 -42.56
CA GLU A 227 -5.94 -3.56 -42.80
C GLU A 227 -6.08 -3.17 -44.28
N VAL A 228 -7.06 -3.75 -44.97
CA VAL A 228 -7.34 -3.47 -46.37
C VAL A 228 -8.60 -2.63 -46.48
N VAL A 229 -8.53 -1.52 -47.20
CA VAL A 229 -9.66 -0.59 -47.37
C VAL A 229 -9.76 -0.08 -48.81
N PRO A 230 -10.95 0.26 -49.29
CA PRO A 230 -11.11 0.90 -50.60
C PRO A 230 -10.48 2.32 -50.62
N PRO A 231 -10.09 2.84 -51.79
CA PRO A 231 -9.49 4.17 -51.92
C PRO A 231 -10.46 5.30 -51.56
N ILE A 232 -11.76 5.09 -51.78
CA ILE A 232 -12.84 5.98 -51.34
C ILE A 232 -13.56 5.29 -50.19
N ARG A 233 -13.47 5.85 -48.98
CA ARG A 233 -13.90 5.16 -47.75
C ARG A 233 -14.43 6.09 -46.66
N VAL A 234 -15.09 5.48 -45.67
CA VAL A 234 -15.52 6.11 -44.42
C VAL A 234 -14.37 6.09 -43.40
N ASP A 235 -13.59 7.16 -43.29
CA ASP A 235 -12.41 7.17 -42.43
C ASP A 235 -12.74 6.89 -40.96
N TYR A 236 -13.70 7.63 -40.39
CA TYR A 236 -14.27 7.34 -39.08
C TYR A 236 -15.71 7.84 -38.97
N VAL A 237 -16.39 7.35 -37.94
CA VAL A 237 -17.70 7.83 -37.50
C VAL A 237 -17.65 8.19 -36.01
N PHE A 238 -18.40 9.21 -35.62
CA PHE A 238 -18.53 9.59 -34.22
C PHE A 238 -19.99 9.90 -33.89
N ALA A 239 -20.53 9.16 -32.93
CA ALA A 239 -21.85 9.40 -32.36
C ALA A 239 -21.68 10.06 -30.98
N ASN A 240 -22.21 11.27 -30.83
CA ASN A 240 -22.19 12.03 -29.57
C ASN A 240 -23.64 12.33 -29.13
N PRO A 241 -24.25 11.42 -28.34
CA PRO A 241 -25.61 11.58 -27.82
C PRO A 241 -25.69 12.65 -26.73
N SER A 242 -26.84 13.32 -26.66
CA SER A 242 -27.24 14.13 -25.50
C SER A 242 -28.64 13.69 -25.08
N VAL A 243 -28.73 13.18 -23.85
CA VAL A 243 -29.97 12.67 -23.26
C VAL A 243 -30.89 13.82 -22.93
N SER A 244 -30.39 14.85 -22.25
CA SER A 244 -31.17 16.05 -21.91
C SER A 244 -31.77 16.75 -23.14
N GLN A 245 -31.08 16.73 -24.29
CA GLN A 245 -31.59 17.32 -25.54
C GLN A 245 -32.39 16.35 -26.40
N GLY A 246 -32.35 15.04 -26.12
CA GLY A 246 -32.98 14.01 -26.96
C GLY A 246 -32.44 14.00 -28.39
N ILE A 247 -31.12 14.17 -28.57
CA ILE A 247 -30.46 14.21 -29.89
C ILE A 247 -29.20 13.35 -29.92
N VAL A 248 -28.77 12.97 -31.13
CA VAL A 248 -27.40 12.52 -31.39
C VAL A 248 -26.72 13.43 -32.41
N ARG A 249 -25.57 13.99 -32.04
CA ARG A 249 -24.69 14.70 -32.95
C ARG A 249 -23.82 13.66 -33.64
N TYR A 250 -23.97 13.54 -34.95
CA TYR A 250 -23.36 12.47 -35.72
C TYR A 250 -22.40 13.03 -36.77
N THR A 251 -21.19 12.48 -36.78
CA THR A 251 -20.11 12.89 -37.68
C THR A 251 -19.65 11.69 -38.50
N VAL A 252 -19.49 11.90 -39.80
CA VAL A 252 -18.87 10.94 -40.73
C VAL A 252 -17.72 11.64 -41.44
N ALA A 253 -16.51 11.12 -41.27
CA ALA A 253 -15.37 11.52 -42.06
C ALA A 253 -15.21 10.58 -43.25
N LEU A 254 -15.08 11.16 -44.45
CA LEU A 254 -14.80 10.44 -45.68
C LEU A 254 -13.37 10.74 -46.12
N ARG A 255 -12.73 9.76 -46.75
CA ARG A 255 -11.42 9.90 -47.38
C ARG A 255 -11.50 9.44 -48.82
N ASN A 256 -10.88 10.20 -49.72
CA ASN A 256 -10.67 9.80 -51.10
C ASN A 256 -9.17 9.90 -51.40
N ASP A 257 -8.51 8.75 -51.49
CA ASP A 257 -7.09 8.67 -51.86
C ASP A 257 -6.88 8.37 -53.35
N SER A 258 -7.95 8.34 -54.17
CA SER A 258 -7.85 8.17 -55.61
C SER A 258 -7.51 9.48 -56.34
N ASP A 259 -7.02 9.36 -57.57
CA ASP A 259 -6.65 10.48 -58.44
C ASP A 259 -7.85 11.23 -59.03
N ARG A 260 -9.08 10.79 -58.73
CA ARG A 260 -10.30 11.36 -59.29
C ARG A 260 -11.28 11.76 -58.19
N PRO A 261 -12.07 12.83 -58.40
CA PRO A 261 -13.14 13.17 -57.48
C PRO A 261 -14.22 12.08 -57.50
N ALA A 262 -14.73 11.72 -56.32
CA ALA A 262 -15.80 10.74 -56.17
C ALA A 262 -17.13 11.43 -55.87
N LEU A 263 -18.20 11.04 -56.58
CA LEU A 263 -19.57 11.40 -56.22
C LEU A 263 -20.19 10.21 -55.48
N VAL A 264 -20.54 10.41 -54.21
CA VAL A 264 -20.97 9.32 -53.33
C VAL A 264 -22.24 9.66 -52.57
N GLU A 265 -23.03 8.64 -52.23
CA GLU A 265 -24.08 8.72 -51.22
C GLU A 265 -23.62 8.04 -49.94
N VAL A 266 -23.59 8.77 -48.84
CA VAL A 266 -23.38 8.22 -47.50
C VAL A 266 -24.74 7.84 -46.92
N ARG A 267 -24.88 6.60 -46.47
CA ARG A 267 -26.06 6.09 -45.76
C ARG A 267 -25.62 5.54 -44.40
N SER A 268 -25.98 6.21 -43.31
CA SER A 268 -25.69 5.79 -41.95
C SER A 268 -26.97 5.54 -41.15
N ASP A 269 -27.01 4.42 -40.46
CA ASP A 269 -28.11 4.04 -39.57
C ASP A 269 -27.60 3.36 -38.29
N ALA A 270 -28.31 3.59 -37.19
CA ALA A 270 -28.33 2.67 -36.07
C ALA A 270 -29.27 1.52 -36.45
N VAL A 271 -28.70 0.34 -36.69
CA VAL A 271 -29.36 -0.78 -37.37
C VAL A 271 -30.67 -1.13 -36.70
N GLY A 272 -31.76 -1.09 -37.46
CA GLY A 272 -33.12 -1.41 -37.00
C GLY A 272 -33.75 -0.37 -36.06
N ALA A 273 -33.06 0.73 -35.75
CA ALA A 273 -33.51 1.70 -34.75
C ALA A 273 -33.71 3.12 -35.32
N ARG A 274 -32.69 3.71 -35.96
CA ARG A 274 -32.76 5.11 -36.42
C ARG A 274 -31.87 5.37 -37.62
N LYS A 275 -32.40 6.06 -38.63
CA LYS A 275 -31.58 6.63 -39.72
C LYS A 275 -30.83 7.85 -39.19
N LEU A 276 -29.52 7.90 -39.40
CA LEU A 276 -28.67 8.97 -38.86
C LEU A 276 -28.25 9.98 -39.93
N LEU A 277 -27.82 9.50 -41.09
CA LEU A 277 -27.38 10.36 -42.18
C LEU A 277 -27.74 9.71 -43.52
N ARG A 278 -28.30 10.49 -44.43
CA ARG A 278 -28.38 10.14 -45.86
C ARG A 278 -28.02 11.37 -46.67
N ARG A 279 -26.84 11.38 -47.31
CA ARG A 279 -26.34 12.57 -48.00
C ARG A 279 -25.52 12.22 -49.22
N LYS A 280 -25.83 12.87 -50.34
CA LYS A 280 -24.97 12.89 -51.53
C LYS A 280 -23.89 13.96 -51.36
N THR A 281 -22.65 13.65 -51.67
CA THR A 281 -21.54 14.60 -51.62
C THR A 281 -20.47 14.27 -52.64
N ARG A 282 -19.78 15.30 -53.12
CA ARG A 282 -18.52 15.15 -53.86
C ARG A 282 -17.36 15.13 -52.87
N VAL A 283 -16.43 14.21 -53.04
CA VAL A 283 -15.16 14.14 -52.30
C VAL A 283 -14.03 14.33 -53.33
N PRO A 284 -13.33 15.48 -53.33
CA PRO A 284 -12.20 15.70 -54.24
C PRO A 284 -11.14 14.61 -54.16
N ALA A 285 -10.34 14.46 -55.22
CA ALA A 285 -9.17 13.58 -55.22
C ALA A 285 -8.21 13.95 -54.07
N HIS A 286 -7.54 12.96 -53.48
CA HIS A 286 -6.58 13.10 -52.39
C HIS A 286 -7.05 14.01 -51.23
N SER A 287 -8.33 13.93 -50.86
CA SER A 287 -8.91 14.83 -49.86
C SER A 287 -9.75 14.09 -48.82
N ALA A 288 -10.00 14.77 -47.70
CA ALA A 288 -10.96 14.34 -46.69
C ALA A 288 -12.18 15.26 -46.69
N ARG A 289 -13.36 14.69 -46.41
CA ARG A 289 -14.61 15.45 -46.28
C ARG A 289 -15.32 15.06 -45.00
N LEU A 290 -15.62 16.06 -44.17
CA LEU A 290 -16.37 15.86 -42.93
C LEU A 290 -17.85 16.19 -43.15
N LEU A 291 -18.74 15.25 -42.82
CA LEU A 291 -20.18 15.44 -42.80
C LEU A 291 -20.66 15.44 -41.35
N ARG A 292 -21.39 16.48 -40.96
CA ARG A 292 -21.99 16.61 -39.63
C ARG A 292 -23.50 16.74 -39.77
N THR A 293 -24.23 16.11 -38.85
CA THR A 293 -25.68 16.22 -38.73
C THR A 293 -26.08 16.09 -37.26
N THR A 294 -27.26 16.61 -36.93
CA THR A 294 -27.89 16.41 -35.63
C THR A 294 -29.23 15.72 -35.86
N VAL A 295 -29.45 14.60 -35.17
CA VAL A 295 -30.65 13.78 -35.33
C VAL A 295 -31.42 13.80 -34.02
N ARG A 296 -32.68 14.24 -34.07
CA ARG A 296 -33.60 14.16 -32.93
C ARG A 296 -33.98 12.69 -32.68
N TRP A 297 -33.86 12.25 -31.44
CA TRP A 297 -34.10 10.87 -30.98
C TRP A 297 -34.43 10.82 -29.46
N PRO A 298 -35.58 11.39 -29.03
CA PRO A 298 -35.93 11.49 -27.61
C PRO A 298 -36.32 10.16 -26.96
N ASP A 299 -36.73 9.19 -27.76
CA ASP A 299 -37.19 7.84 -27.38
C ASP A 299 -36.09 6.77 -27.51
N ALA A 300 -34.81 7.19 -27.55
CA ALA A 300 -33.69 6.26 -27.56
C ALA A 300 -33.63 5.42 -26.27
N ILE A 301 -33.33 4.13 -26.41
CA ILE A 301 -33.01 3.25 -25.29
C ILE A 301 -31.63 3.65 -24.78
N LEU A 302 -31.59 4.13 -23.53
CA LEU A 302 -30.37 4.64 -22.94
C LEU A 302 -29.39 3.52 -22.59
N TRP A 303 -28.11 3.79 -22.78
CA TRP A 303 -27.05 3.04 -22.12
C TRP A 303 -26.94 3.53 -20.67
N ASP A 304 -27.04 2.61 -19.71
CA ASP A 304 -26.91 2.86 -18.28
C ASP A 304 -26.21 1.68 -17.59
N LEU A 305 -25.94 1.78 -16.28
CA LEU A 305 -25.33 0.71 -15.51
C LEU A 305 -26.21 -0.53 -15.47
N ASP A 306 -27.52 -0.37 -15.28
CA ASP A 306 -28.45 -1.51 -15.19
C ASP A 306 -28.90 -2.01 -16.57
N ASN A 307 -28.82 -1.16 -17.58
CA ASN A 307 -29.22 -1.45 -18.96
C ASN A 307 -28.13 -0.98 -19.94
N PRO A 308 -27.07 -1.77 -20.16
CA PRO A 308 -25.95 -1.40 -21.04
C PRO A 308 -26.32 -1.56 -22.53
N HIS A 309 -27.36 -0.86 -22.99
CA HIS A 309 -27.86 -0.95 -24.36
C HIS A 309 -26.87 -0.34 -25.36
N LEU A 310 -26.49 -1.12 -26.37
CA LEU A 310 -25.58 -0.68 -27.44
C LEU A 310 -26.29 -0.74 -28.79
N TYR A 311 -26.25 0.36 -29.51
CA TYR A 311 -26.66 0.43 -30.90
C TYR A 311 -25.52 -0.01 -31.81
N ARG A 312 -25.83 -0.86 -32.78
CA ARG A 312 -24.90 -1.14 -33.89
C ARG A 312 -25.02 -0.03 -34.92
N LEU A 313 -23.92 0.67 -35.16
CA LEU A 313 -23.82 1.68 -36.19
C LEU A 313 -23.36 1.03 -37.49
N ARG A 314 -24.05 1.33 -38.59
CA ARG A 314 -23.67 0.90 -39.94
C ARG A 314 -23.64 2.11 -40.86
N THR A 315 -22.52 2.33 -41.52
CA THR A 315 -22.36 3.38 -42.54
C THR A 315 -21.92 2.77 -43.85
N VAL A 316 -22.72 2.95 -44.89
CA VAL A 316 -22.48 2.45 -46.23
C VAL A 316 -22.19 3.62 -47.16
N LEU A 317 -21.12 3.51 -47.94
CA LEU A 317 -20.78 4.45 -49.00
C LEU A 317 -21.19 3.85 -50.35
N ILE A 318 -22.01 4.57 -51.11
CA ILE A 318 -22.51 4.13 -52.43
C ILE A 318 -21.94 5.03 -53.51
N ASP A 319 -21.47 4.45 -54.61
CA ASP A 319 -21.05 5.19 -55.80
C ASP A 319 -22.25 5.76 -56.56
N LEU A 320 -22.12 7.00 -57.04
CA LEU A 320 -23.14 7.68 -57.84
C LEU A 320 -22.62 8.10 -59.22
N ARG A 321 -21.52 7.51 -59.71
CA ARG A 321 -21.05 7.75 -61.07
C ARG A 321 -22.15 7.45 -62.11
N PRO A 322 -22.40 8.36 -63.09
CA PRO A 322 -23.39 8.13 -64.13
C PRO A 322 -23.05 6.91 -64.99
N GLY A 323 -24.04 6.05 -65.28
CA GLY A 323 -23.88 4.89 -66.17
C GLY A 323 -23.57 3.55 -65.48
N GLU A 324 -23.30 3.53 -64.18
CA GLU A 324 -23.17 2.31 -63.37
C GLU A 324 -24.33 2.21 -62.36
N ALA A 325 -24.88 1.01 -62.13
CA ALA A 325 -25.84 0.80 -61.05
C ALA A 325 -25.14 1.06 -59.71
N GLY A 326 -25.64 2.00 -58.91
CA GLY A 326 -24.98 2.50 -57.70
C GLY A 326 -24.47 1.38 -56.79
N SER A 327 -23.16 1.13 -56.85
CA SER A 327 -22.50 0.01 -56.19
C SER A 327 -21.98 0.43 -54.81
N LYS A 328 -21.88 -0.54 -53.88
CA LYS A 328 -21.30 -0.29 -52.56
C LYS A 328 -19.78 -0.11 -52.71
N LEU A 329 -19.26 1.02 -52.25
CA LEU A 329 -17.82 1.33 -52.24
C LEU A 329 -17.15 0.92 -50.94
N ASP A 330 -17.83 1.11 -49.80
CA ASP A 330 -17.29 0.83 -48.47
C ASP A 330 -18.42 0.59 -47.47
N GLU A 331 -18.12 -0.13 -46.40
CA GLU A 331 -19.01 -0.34 -45.27
C GLU A 331 -18.22 -0.28 -43.96
N HIS A 332 -18.59 0.65 -43.10
CA HIS A 332 -18.02 0.81 -41.77
C HIS A 332 -19.05 0.46 -40.70
N CYS A 333 -18.68 -0.42 -39.77
CA CYS A 333 -19.50 -0.81 -38.62
C CYS A 333 -18.80 -0.41 -37.32
N ASP A 334 -19.57 0.13 -36.37
CA ASP A 334 -19.13 0.43 -35.02
C ASP A 334 -20.29 0.21 -34.03
N THR A 335 -20.08 0.51 -32.75
CA THR A 335 -21.12 0.52 -31.73
C THR A 335 -21.08 1.82 -30.93
N PHE A 336 -22.24 2.27 -30.45
CA PHE A 336 -22.31 3.37 -29.48
C PHE A 336 -23.47 3.14 -28.51
N GLY A 337 -23.40 3.74 -27.32
CA GLY A 337 -24.50 3.77 -26.37
C GLY A 337 -25.10 5.18 -26.27
N PHE A 338 -26.42 5.28 -26.15
CA PHE A 338 -27.09 6.57 -25.97
C PHE A 338 -27.06 6.97 -24.49
N ARG A 339 -26.12 7.82 -24.09
CA ARG A 339 -25.98 8.28 -22.69
C ARG A 339 -25.48 9.71 -22.62
N GLU A 340 -25.66 10.34 -21.47
CA GLU A 340 -25.05 11.62 -21.13
C GLU A 340 -24.37 11.55 -19.76
N PHE A 341 -23.12 11.99 -19.66
CA PHE A 341 -22.39 12.11 -18.39
C PHE A 341 -22.06 13.59 -18.14
N SER A 342 -22.44 14.11 -16.98
CA SER A 342 -22.33 15.53 -16.68
C SER A 342 -21.94 15.79 -15.23
N ILE A 343 -21.53 17.03 -14.97
CA ILE A 343 -21.17 17.54 -13.65
C ILE A 343 -22.14 18.67 -13.31
N ASN A 344 -22.72 18.63 -12.12
CA ASN A 344 -23.44 19.75 -11.51
C ASN A 344 -23.00 19.89 -10.05
N GLY A 345 -22.39 21.04 -9.71
CA GLY A 345 -21.70 21.25 -8.45
C GLY A 345 -20.61 20.20 -8.21
N HIS A 346 -20.60 19.61 -7.02
CA HIS A 346 -19.69 18.52 -6.67
C HIS A 346 -20.15 17.12 -7.11
N SER A 347 -21.23 17.00 -7.87
CA SER A 347 -21.84 15.70 -8.19
C SER A 347 -21.67 15.31 -9.66
N PHE A 348 -21.45 14.01 -9.90
CA PHE A 348 -21.53 13.42 -11.23
C PHE A 348 -22.96 12.93 -11.51
N TYR A 349 -23.38 13.02 -12.76
CA TYR A 349 -24.68 12.56 -13.24
C TYR A 349 -24.50 11.69 -14.47
N LEU A 350 -25.17 10.53 -14.48
CA LEU A 350 -25.35 9.70 -15.67
C LEU A 350 -26.83 9.77 -16.04
N ASN A 351 -27.15 10.18 -17.26
CA ASN A 351 -28.52 10.27 -17.78
C ASN A 351 -29.46 11.07 -16.85
N GLY A 352 -29.00 12.21 -16.33
CA GLY A 352 -29.76 13.08 -15.43
C GLY A 352 -29.92 12.57 -13.99
N ARG A 353 -29.35 11.40 -13.64
CA ARG A 353 -29.40 10.83 -12.29
C ARG A 353 -28.02 10.86 -11.65
N LYS A 354 -27.91 11.37 -10.41
CA LYS A 354 -26.66 11.43 -9.64
C LYS A 354 -26.02 10.03 -9.53
N VAL A 355 -24.69 9.97 -9.55
CA VAL A 355 -23.91 8.74 -9.41
C VAL A 355 -22.60 9.03 -8.68
N HIS A 356 -22.25 8.20 -7.70
CA HIS A 356 -20.91 8.16 -7.11
C HIS A 356 -20.04 7.18 -7.91
N LEU A 357 -18.78 7.53 -8.16
CA LEU A 357 -17.82 6.61 -8.77
C LEU A 357 -17.18 5.74 -7.68
N ILE A 358 -17.75 4.55 -7.47
CA ILE A 358 -17.23 3.55 -6.53
C ILE A 358 -16.30 2.64 -7.33
N GLY A 359 -15.00 2.93 -7.20
CA GLY A 359 -13.97 2.48 -8.13
C GLY A 359 -12.95 1.51 -7.56
N GLN A 360 -12.27 0.81 -8.46
CA GLN A 360 -11.01 0.09 -8.20
C GLN A 360 -9.96 0.46 -9.25
N SER A 361 -8.71 0.57 -8.81
CA SER A 361 -7.54 0.79 -9.67
C SER A 361 -6.85 -0.54 -9.93
N CYS A 362 -6.33 -0.71 -11.13
CA CYS A 362 -5.63 -1.94 -11.52
C CYS A 362 -4.53 -1.68 -12.52
N HIS A 363 -3.54 -2.56 -12.49
CA HIS A 363 -2.60 -2.79 -13.59
C HIS A 363 -2.96 -4.09 -14.30
N THR A 364 -2.81 -4.12 -15.62
CA THR A 364 -2.72 -5.36 -16.39
C THR A 364 -1.32 -5.47 -17.00
N SER A 365 -0.77 -6.70 -17.02
CA SER A 365 0.43 -6.96 -17.80
C SER A 365 0.06 -6.94 -19.29
N PRO A 366 0.76 -6.16 -20.14
CA PRO A 366 0.42 -6.10 -21.55
C PRO A 366 0.62 -7.45 -22.26
N ASP A 367 1.49 -8.31 -21.73
CA ASP A 367 1.81 -9.62 -22.30
C ASP A 367 0.69 -10.65 -22.08
N THR A 368 0.02 -10.59 -20.93
CA THR A 368 -1.07 -11.53 -20.58
C THR A 368 -2.45 -10.96 -20.91
N ASP A 369 -2.64 -9.64 -20.89
CA ASP A 369 -3.93 -9.00 -21.08
C ASP A 369 -4.54 -9.28 -22.47
N ILE A 370 -3.71 -9.21 -23.51
CA ILE A 370 -4.12 -9.42 -24.90
C ILE A 370 -4.55 -10.86 -25.20
N GLU A 371 -4.13 -11.80 -24.36
CA GLU A 371 -4.45 -13.22 -24.47
C GLU A 371 -5.79 -13.57 -23.81
N ILE A 372 -6.31 -12.71 -22.92
CA ILE A 372 -7.60 -12.91 -22.27
C ILE A 372 -8.71 -12.61 -23.28
N PRO A 373 -9.60 -13.56 -23.60
CA PRO A 373 -10.71 -13.30 -24.52
C PRO A 373 -11.72 -12.31 -23.94
N LEU A 374 -12.39 -11.53 -24.80
CA LEU A 374 -13.44 -10.58 -24.41
C LEU A 374 -14.53 -11.21 -23.53
N SER A 375 -14.88 -12.48 -23.77
CA SER A 375 -15.86 -13.22 -22.95
C SER A 375 -15.42 -13.36 -21.49
N GLU A 376 -14.13 -13.62 -21.25
CA GLU A 376 -13.57 -13.75 -19.91
C GLU A 376 -13.42 -12.37 -19.24
N LYS A 377 -12.98 -11.35 -19.98
CA LYS A 377 -12.97 -9.94 -19.50
C LYS A 377 -14.34 -9.53 -18.98
N LYS A 378 -15.40 -9.79 -19.75
CA LYS A 378 -16.80 -9.54 -19.33
C LYS A 378 -17.18 -10.28 -18.05
N ARG A 379 -16.74 -11.53 -17.86
CA ARG A 379 -17.06 -12.30 -16.66
C ARG A 379 -16.35 -11.73 -15.43
N ILE A 380 -15.08 -11.37 -15.56
CA ILE A 380 -14.30 -10.73 -14.49
C ILE A 380 -14.95 -9.41 -14.07
N LEU A 381 -15.26 -8.53 -15.03
CA LEU A 381 -15.90 -7.25 -14.75
C LEU A 381 -17.28 -7.41 -14.12
N ARG A 382 -18.08 -8.39 -14.59
CA ARG A 382 -19.38 -8.69 -14.00
C ARG A 382 -19.26 -9.17 -12.55
N LEU A 383 -18.29 -10.03 -12.24
CA LEU A 383 -18.03 -10.48 -10.87
C LEU A 383 -17.73 -9.30 -9.94
N TRP A 384 -16.87 -8.39 -10.36
CA TRP A 384 -16.54 -7.21 -9.57
C TRP A 384 -17.71 -6.24 -9.41
N LYS A 385 -18.52 -6.05 -10.46
CA LYS A 385 -19.76 -5.28 -10.38
C LYS A 385 -20.76 -5.87 -9.39
N GLU A 386 -21.04 -7.17 -9.50
CA GLU A 386 -22.09 -7.83 -8.74
C GLU A 386 -21.68 -8.15 -7.31
N LYS A 387 -20.44 -8.63 -7.12
CA LYS A 387 -19.93 -9.09 -5.82
C LYS A 387 -18.98 -8.13 -5.15
N GLY A 388 -18.23 -7.33 -5.91
CA GLY A 388 -17.37 -6.27 -5.37
C GLY A 388 -18.08 -4.92 -5.26
N HIS A 389 -19.31 -4.82 -5.77
CA HIS A 389 -20.17 -3.62 -5.75
C HIS A 389 -19.56 -2.36 -6.39
N ILE A 390 -18.60 -2.54 -7.30
CA ILE A 390 -18.01 -1.42 -8.04
C ILE A 390 -18.90 -1.01 -9.22
N ASN A 391 -18.91 0.28 -9.52
CA ASN A 391 -19.55 0.81 -10.73
C ASN A 391 -18.56 1.55 -11.65
N HIS A 392 -17.32 1.71 -11.21
CA HIS A 392 -16.26 2.43 -11.89
C HIS A 392 -14.96 1.63 -11.85
N ILE A 393 -14.13 1.76 -12.90
CA ILE A 393 -12.78 1.19 -12.97
C ILE A 393 -11.82 2.25 -13.49
N ARG A 394 -10.68 2.39 -12.83
CA ARG A 394 -9.55 3.15 -13.34
C ARG A 394 -8.52 2.20 -13.95
N LEU A 395 -8.32 2.32 -15.26
CA LEU A 395 -7.34 1.54 -16.02
C LEU A 395 -5.97 2.22 -15.93
N HIS A 396 -5.21 1.90 -14.88
CA HIS A 396 -3.96 2.55 -14.51
C HIS A 396 -2.72 1.76 -15.00
N ALA A 397 -1.58 2.34 -15.36
CA ALA A 397 -1.25 3.74 -15.67
C ALA A 397 -0.92 3.84 -17.17
N LYS A 398 -1.79 3.31 -18.04
CA LYS A 398 -1.52 3.23 -19.49
C LYS A 398 -2.78 2.97 -20.31
N PRO A 399 -2.74 3.22 -21.63
CA PRO A 399 -3.73 2.70 -22.54
C PRO A 399 -3.75 1.17 -22.49
N GLN A 400 -4.81 0.60 -21.89
CA GLN A 400 -5.01 -0.84 -21.80
C GLN A 400 -5.64 -1.39 -23.09
N ASP A 401 -5.71 -2.72 -23.19
CA ASP A 401 -6.41 -3.40 -24.28
C ASP A 401 -7.87 -2.90 -24.37
N LYS A 402 -8.28 -2.50 -25.57
CA LYS A 402 -9.65 -2.10 -25.93
C LYS A 402 -10.69 -3.16 -25.53
N GLY A 403 -10.31 -4.43 -25.45
CA GLY A 403 -11.16 -5.50 -24.94
C GLY A 403 -11.74 -5.25 -23.54
N TRP A 404 -11.04 -4.52 -22.65
CA TRP A 404 -11.61 -4.13 -21.34
C TRP A 404 -12.68 -3.05 -21.46
N VAL A 405 -12.47 -2.08 -22.35
CA VAL A 405 -13.45 -1.01 -22.63
C VAL A 405 -14.71 -1.61 -23.24
N GLU A 406 -14.56 -2.51 -24.22
CA GLU A 406 -15.70 -3.24 -24.83
C GLU A 406 -16.40 -4.16 -23.82
N ALA A 407 -15.67 -4.76 -22.89
CA ALA A 407 -16.26 -5.56 -21.83
C ALA A 407 -17.11 -4.69 -20.89
N ALA A 408 -16.60 -3.51 -20.50
CA ALA A 408 -17.32 -2.58 -19.64
C ALA A 408 -18.56 -1.98 -20.32
N ASP A 409 -18.47 -1.66 -21.61
CA ASP A 409 -19.64 -1.24 -22.41
C ASP A 409 -20.76 -2.26 -22.34
N ARG A 410 -20.43 -3.55 -22.41
CA ARG A 410 -21.40 -4.66 -22.42
C ARG A 410 -21.86 -5.10 -21.03
N VAL A 411 -21.09 -4.80 -19.98
CA VAL A 411 -21.41 -5.13 -18.58
C VAL A 411 -22.14 -3.97 -17.89
N GLY A 412 -21.94 -2.73 -18.35
CA GLY A 412 -22.46 -1.52 -17.73
C GLY A 412 -21.59 -1.07 -16.55
N LEU A 413 -20.33 -0.76 -16.83
CA LEU A 413 -19.38 -0.16 -15.87
C LEU A 413 -18.81 1.14 -16.46
N LEU A 414 -18.53 2.12 -15.59
CA LEU A 414 -17.88 3.37 -15.98
C LEU A 414 -16.36 3.18 -15.96
N ILE A 415 -15.66 3.82 -16.89
CA ILE A 415 -14.21 3.74 -17.02
C ILE A 415 -13.58 5.12 -16.97
N THR A 416 -12.48 5.21 -16.23
CA THR A 416 -11.40 6.17 -16.46
C THR A 416 -10.28 5.47 -17.22
N THR A 417 -10.01 5.88 -18.46
CA THR A 417 -8.81 5.45 -19.20
C THR A 417 -7.69 6.45 -18.98
N GLU A 418 -6.44 5.98 -18.92
CA GLU A 418 -5.29 6.82 -18.60
C GLU A 418 -4.16 6.67 -19.61
N THR A 419 -3.42 7.75 -19.86
CA THR A 419 -2.20 7.73 -20.68
C THR A 419 -1.07 7.02 -19.95
N ALA A 420 0.03 6.77 -20.64
CA ALA A 420 1.27 6.26 -20.04
C ALA A 420 2.18 7.36 -19.49
N LEU A 421 1.61 8.54 -19.20
CA LEU A 421 2.31 9.68 -18.62
C LEU A 421 2.33 9.56 -17.10
N TRP A 422 3.47 9.12 -16.56
CA TRP A 422 3.65 8.86 -15.13
C TRP A 422 5.06 9.22 -14.62
N THR A 423 5.18 9.71 -13.37
CA THR A 423 6.44 9.92 -12.63
C THR A 423 6.26 9.56 -11.15
N THR A 424 7.34 9.15 -10.44
CA THR A 424 7.29 8.70 -9.02
C THR A 424 7.57 9.80 -8.00
N ASN A 425 8.25 10.88 -8.40
CA ASN A 425 8.66 11.94 -7.50
C ASN A 425 7.81 13.16 -7.83
N PHE A 426 6.72 13.34 -7.07
CA PHE A 426 5.91 14.57 -7.06
C PHE A 426 6.81 15.79 -7.24
N HIS A 427 6.48 16.69 -8.16
CA HIS A 427 7.24 17.91 -8.47
C HIS A 427 8.58 17.75 -9.18
N SER A 428 8.98 16.54 -9.57
CA SER A 428 10.17 16.34 -10.38
C SER A 428 9.79 15.86 -11.78
N LEU A 429 10.10 16.71 -12.75
CA LEU A 429 9.97 16.41 -14.17
C LEU A 429 11.20 16.92 -14.88
N ASP A 430 11.97 15.96 -15.41
CA ASP A 430 13.05 16.25 -16.32
C ASP A 430 12.71 15.66 -17.69
N TRP A 431 12.50 16.53 -18.68
CA TRP A 431 12.21 16.17 -20.06
C TRP A 431 13.22 16.84 -21.01
N ALA A 432 13.45 16.19 -22.14
CA ALA A 432 14.41 16.57 -23.15
C ALA A 432 13.73 16.95 -24.48
N GLY A 433 14.40 17.80 -25.26
CA GLY A 433 13.89 18.30 -26.55
C GLY A 433 13.15 19.64 -26.43
N SER A 434 12.37 19.98 -27.46
CA SER A 434 11.64 21.25 -27.52
C SER A 434 10.22 21.14 -26.94
N GLU A 435 9.66 22.25 -26.45
CA GLU A 435 8.26 22.31 -25.98
C GLU A 435 7.29 21.84 -27.09
N ARG A 436 7.63 22.10 -28.35
CA ARG A 436 6.88 21.62 -29.52
C ARG A 436 6.90 20.10 -29.64
N ALA A 437 8.07 19.47 -29.55
CA ALA A 437 8.18 18.02 -29.65
C ALA A 437 7.45 17.34 -28.48
N CYS A 438 7.60 17.88 -27.27
CA CYS A 438 6.88 17.42 -26.08
C CYS A 438 5.35 17.53 -26.27
N TYR A 439 4.88 18.68 -26.76
CA TYR A 439 3.48 18.89 -27.12
C TYR A 439 2.97 17.86 -28.13
N GLU A 440 3.67 17.66 -29.24
CA GLU A 440 3.27 16.74 -30.31
C GLU A 440 3.20 15.29 -29.80
N ASN A 441 4.18 14.86 -29.01
CA ASN A 441 4.23 13.50 -28.45
C ASN A 441 3.08 13.24 -27.47
N ILE A 442 2.88 14.12 -26.48
CA ILE A 442 1.80 13.95 -25.49
C ILE A 442 0.44 14.03 -26.16
N ARG A 443 0.28 15.00 -27.08
CA ARG A 443 -0.95 15.16 -27.83
C ARG A 443 -1.27 13.90 -28.62
N ASN A 444 -0.33 13.40 -29.42
CA ASN A 444 -0.55 12.21 -30.23
C ASN A 444 -0.89 11.00 -29.35
N HIS A 445 -0.15 10.77 -28.26
CA HIS A 445 -0.43 9.67 -27.35
C HIS A 445 -1.82 9.80 -26.69
N PHE A 446 -2.19 10.98 -26.17
CA PHE A 446 -3.51 11.20 -25.56
C PHE A 446 -4.66 11.03 -26.55
N PHE A 447 -4.57 11.63 -27.74
CA PHE A 447 -5.65 11.60 -28.71
C PHE A 447 -5.76 10.25 -29.42
N GLU A 448 -4.66 9.64 -29.85
CA GLU A 448 -4.69 8.39 -30.61
C GLU A 448 -4.87 7.16 -29.72
N ALA A 449 -4.23 7.11 -28.54
CA ALA A 449 -4.33 5.94 -27.67
C ALA A 449 -5.64 5.88 -26.89
N LEU A 450 -6.25 7.04 -26.58
CA LEU A 450 -7.47 7.13 -25.77
C LEU A 450 -8.64 7.72 -26.55
N VAL A 451 -8.61 9.04 -26.82
CA VAL A 451 -9.81 9.79 -27.25
C VAL A 451 -10.38 9.23 -28.55
N ARG A 452 -9.60 9.16 -29.62
CA ARG A 452 -10.06 8.73 -30.95
C ARG A 452 -10.37 7.24 -31.00
N ARG A 453 -9.63 6.42 -30.25
CA ARG A 453 -9.81 4.98 -30.15
C ARG A 453 -11.11 4.60 -29.45
N ASP A 454 -11.45 5.32 -28.38
CA ASP A 454 -12.48 4.90 -27.41
C ASP A 454 -13.68 5.89 -27.32
N ARG A 455 -13.73 6.99 -28.08
CA ARG A 455 -14.83 7.99 -28.01
C ARG A 455 -16.24 7.49 -28.34
N ASN A 456 -16.39 6.37 -29.06
CA ASN A 456 -17.71 5.75 -29.30
C ASN A 456 -18.12 4.80 -28.15
N ASN A 457 -17.23 4.46 -27.23
CA ASN A 457 -17.50 3.56 -26.11
C ASN A 457 -18.20 4.31 -24.95
N PRO A 458 -19.49 4.01 -24.65
CA PRO A 458 -20.26 4.74 -23.65
C PRO A 458 -19.77 4.56 -22.21
N SER A 459 -19.03 3.47 -21.91
CA SER A 459 -18.44 3.21 -20.59
C SER A 459 -17.39 4.25 -20.20
N VAL A 460 -16.62 4.78 -21.15
CA VAL A 460 -15.55 5.73 -20.85
C VAL A 460 -16.16 7.08 -20.50
N VAL A 461 -15.96 7.55 -19.28
CA VAL A 461 -16.58 8.79 -18.77
C VAL A 461 -15.56 9.87 -18.46
N ILE A 462 -14.33 9.45 -18.17
CA ILE A 462 -13.20 10.31 -17.84
C ILE A 462 -11.98 9.92 -18.68
N TRP A 463 -11.35 10.92 -19.28
CA TRP A 463 -10.01 10.82 -19.88
C TRP A 463 -8.98 11.30 -18.85
N SER A 464 -8.07 10.43 -18.42
CA SER A 464 -6.95 10.83 -17.54
C SER A 464 -5.70 11.11 -18.37
N LEU A 465 -5.26 12.37 -18.36
CA LEU A 465 -4.16 12.86 -19.21
C LEU A 465 -2.78 12.49 -18.67
N SER A 466 -2.64 12.31 -17.35
CA SER A 466 -1.38 11.94 -16.70
C SER A 466 -1.62 11.47 -15.27
N ASN A 467 -0.57 10.90 -14.65
CA ASN A 467 -0.52 10.57 -13.23
C ASN A 467 0.72 11.18 -12.58
N GLU A 468 0.53 11.97 -11.52
CA GLU A 468 1.62 12.50 -10.67
C GLU A 468 2.62 13.43 -11.42
N MET A 469 2.28 13.89 -12.63
CA MET A 469 3.11 14.73 -13.51
C MET A 469 2.68 16.21 -13.56
N SER A 470 1.97 16.73 -12.56
CA SER A 470 1.40 18.08 -12.58
C SER A 470 2.02 19.01 -11.53
N PRO A 471 2.09 20.33 -11.78
CA PRO A 471 2.24 21.30 -10.71
C PRO A 471 1.01 21.22 -9.78
N ILE A 472 1.27 21.14 -8.49
CA ILE A 472 0.26 21.14 -7.43
C ILE A 472 0.19 22.53 -6.79
N THR A 473 1.32 23.25 -6.72
CA THR A 473 1.44 24.58 -6.13
C THR A 473 1.91 25.62 -7.16
N PRO A 474 1.64 26.91 -6.94
CA PRO A 474 2.22 27.98 -7.76
C PRO A 474 3.75 28.02 -7.74
N ARG A 475 4.40 27.48 -6.69
CA ARG A 475 5.87 27.45 -6.58
C ARG A 475 6.49 26.51 -7.60
N ASP A 476 5.80 25.42 -7.95
CA ASP A 476 6.28 24.45 -8.94
C ASP A 476 6.49 25.11 -10.32
N LEU A 477 5.76 26.19 -10.60
CA LEU A 477 5.89 26.97 -11.84
C LEU A 477 7.17 27.82 -11.90
N ARG A 478 7.92 27.95 -10.80
CA ARG A 478 9.26 28.57 -10.82
C ARG A 478 10.26 27.72 -11.59
N ASN A 479 10.04 26.41 -11.69
CA ASN A 479 10.79 25.55 -12.58
C ASN A 479 10.35 25.79 -14.04
N PRO A 480 11.24 26.27 -14.95
CA PRO A 480 10.87 26.56 -16.33
C PRO A 480 10.33 25.35 -17.10
N LYS A 481 10.82 24.14 -16.81
CA LYS A 481 10.34 22.90 -17.44
C LYS A 481 8.91 22.56 -17.00
N MET A 482 8.57 22.79 -15.74
CA MET A 482 7.20 22.64 -15.22
C MET A 482 6.26 23.69 -15.80
N ALA A 483 6.70 24.94 -15.92
CA ALA A 483 5.91 26.00 -16.54
C ALA A 483 5.61 25.69 -18.02
N ALA A 484 6.60 25.21 -18.78
CA ALA A 484 6.42 24.76 -20.16
C ALA A 484 5.45 23.58 -20.26
N MET A 485 5.60 22.58 -19.39
CA MET A 485 4.72 21.42 -19.38
C MET A 485 3.26 21.79 -19.06
N THR A 486 3.07 22.74 -18.15
CA THR A 486 1.76 23.29 -17.82
C THR A 486 1.07 23.88 -19.05
N ARG A 487 1.78 24.66 -19.86
CA ARG A 487 1.25 25.23 -21.12
C ARG A 487 0.87 24.15 -22.13
N VAL A 488 1.69 23.11 -22.24
CA VAL A 488 1.42 21.95 -23.11
C VAL A 488 0.14 21.23 -22.67
N PHE A 489 0.00 20.88 -21.39
CA PHE A 489 -1.21 20.23 -20.88
C PHE A 489 -2.46 21.10 -21.05
N GLU A 490 -2.38 22.39 -20.73
CA GLU A 490 -3.48 23.33 -20.97
C GLU A 490 -3.94 23.34 -22.43
N LYS A 491 -3.00 23.35 -23.37
CA LYS A 491 -3.32 23.33 -24.80
C LYS A 491 -4.04 22.04 -25.18
N ILE A 492 -3.58 20.90 -24.68
CA ILE A 492 -4.19 19.58 -24.93
C ILE A 492 -5.58 19.49 -24.31
N ILE A 493 -5.77 19.98 -23.08
CA ILE A 493 -7.08 20.05 -22.41
C ILE A 493 -8.08 20.87 -23.25
N ARG A 494 -7.66 22.03 -23.76
CA ARG A 494 -8.52 22.88 -24.63
C ARG A 494 -8.87 22.19 -25.94
N GLU A 495 -7.93 21.49 -26.57
CA GLU A 495 -8.19 20.74 -27.80
C GLU A 495 -9.13 19.56 -27.55
N ALA A 496 -8.94 18.85 -26.44
CA ALA A 496 -9.75 17.71 -26.07
C ALA A 496 -11.21 18.09 -25.82
N GLY A 497 -11.46 19.22 -25.15
CA GLY A 497 -12.82 19.76 -24.98
C GLY A 497 -13.51 20.16 -26.29
N ARG A 498 -12.76 20.43 -27.37
CA ARG A 498 -13.31 20.68 -28.72
C ARG A 498 -13.56 19.38 -29.49
N GLU A 499 -12.69 18.39 -29.34
CA GLU A 499 -12.77 17.12 -30.05
C GLU A 499 -13.86 16.21 -29.45
N ASP A 500 -13.92 16.12 -28.12
CA ASP A 500 -14.91 15.34 -27.39
C ASP A 500 -15.38 16.07 -26.11
N PRO A 501 -16.45 16.88 -26.20
CA PRO A 501 -17.02 17.56 -25.04
C PRO A 501 -17.87 16.64 -24.14
N SER A 502 -18.05 15.36 -24.50
CA SER A 502 -18.98 14.45 -23.83
C SER A 502 -18.40 13.74 -22.60
N ARG A 503 -17.10 13.94 -22.33
CA ARG A 503 -16.35 13.30 -21.23
C ARG A 503 -15.58 14.33 -20.42
N VAL A 504 -15.29 13.97 -19.18
CA VAL A 504 -14.52 14.82 -18.27
C VAL A 504 -13.03 14.53 -18.47
N ILE A 505 -12.18 15.54 -18.35
CA ILE A 505 -10.73 15.36 -18.36
C ILE A 505 -10.24 15.48 -16.92
N GLN A 506 -9.38 14.56 -16.51
CA GLN A 506 -8.66 14.62 -15.24
C GLN A 506 -7.15 14.52 -15.46
N MET A 507 -6.40 14.81 -14.40
CA MET A 507 -5.01 14.41 -14.22
C MET A 507 -4.91 13.80 -12.83
N SER A 508 -4.42 12.57 -12.71
CA SER A 508 -4.39 11.83 -11.45
C SER A 508 -3.33 12.42 -10.51
N SER A 509 -3.72 12.62 -9.25
CA SER A 509 -2.94 13.35 -8.23
C SER A 509 -2.62 14.82 -8.54
N ALA A 510 -3.41 15.49 -9.38
CA ALA A 510 -3.18 16.88 -9.78
C ALA A 510 -4.02 17.92 -9.03
N MET A 511 -4.81 17.52 -8.03
CA MET A 511 -5.93 18.33 -7.53
C MET A 511 -6.85 18.71 -8.71
N ASP A 512 -7.13 20.00 -8.92
CA ASP A 512 -7.80 20.49 -10.13
C ASP A 512 -6.84 21.20 -11.11
N PHE A 513 -5.54 20.91 -11.01
CA PHE A 513 -4.47 21.46 -11.84
C PHE A 513 -4.54 23.00 -11.87
N LEU A 514 -4.35 23.60 -10.68
CA LEU A 514 -4.36 25.05 -10.49
C LEU A 514 -5.64 25.71 -11.05
N GLY A 515 -6.81 25.12 -10.79
CA GLY A 515 -8.12 25.63 -11.23
C GLY A 515 -8.56 25.25 -12.64
N ARG A 516 -7.73 24.56 -13.45
CA ARG A 516 -7.95 24.34 -14.90
C ARG A 516 -8.81 23.13 -15.23
N LEU A 517 -8.99 22.20 -14.29
CA LEU A 517 -9.84 21.03 -14.45
C LEU A 517 -11.22 21.22 -13.81
N ARG A 518 -12.19 20.43 -14.27
CA ARG A 518 -13.59 20.47 -13.80
C ARG A 518 -13.86 19.58 -12.58
N MET A 519 -12.82 18.92 -12.06
CA MET A 519 -12.87 18.03 -10.89
C MET A 519 -11.53 18.08 -10.16
N TYR A 520 -11.55 17.75 -8.87
CA TYR A 520 -10.37 17.47 -8.06
C TYR A 520 -10.03 15.98 -8.15
N ASN A 521 -8.75 15.65 -8.31
CA ASN A 521 -8.22 14.31 -8.14
C ASN A 521 -7.04 14.30 -7.16
N LEU A 522 -7.17 13.56 -6.05
CA LEU A 522 -6.14 13.46 -5.00
C LEU A 522 -5.72 12.00 -4.77
N HIS A 523 -4.44 11.81 -4.43
CA HIS A 523 -3.88 10.52 -3.99
C HIS A 523 -3.40 10.64 -2.53
N TYR A 524 -3.75 9.64 -1.73
CA TYR A 524 -3.26 9.46 -0.34
C TYR A 524 -3.24 10.72 0.54
N PRO A 525 -4.32 11.53 0.59
CA PRO A 525 -4.38 12.87 1.19
C PRO A 525 -3.98 12.98 2.67
N LYS A 526 -4.03 11.87 3.41
CA LYS A 526 -3.20 11.62 4.58
C LYS A 526 -2.65 10.20 4.50
N SER A 527 -1.33 10.06 4.33
CA SER A 527 -0.71 8.73 4.30
C SER A 527 -0.85 8.07 5.67
N TRP A 528 -1.41 6.86 5.72
CA TRP A 528 -1.69 6.17 6.97
C TRP A 528 -0.43 5.86 7.81
N GLN A 529 0.74 5.77 7.17
CA GLN A 529 2.03 5.60 7.85
C GLN A 529 2.44 6.85 8.64
N ALA A 530 2.15 8.03 8.08
CA ALA A 530 2.47 9.33 8.67
C ALA A 530 1.42 9.80 9.68
N PHE A 531 0.17 9.37 9.51
CA PHE A 531 -0.98 9.74 10.34
C PHE A 531 -1.66 8.47 10.87
N PRO A 532 -1.09 7.80 11.90
CA PRO A 532 -1.64 6.56 12.43
C PRO A 532 -2.88 6.77 13.33
N ASP A 533 -3.35 8.01 13.54
CA ASP A 533 -4.44 8.38 14.45
C ASP A 533 -5.85 8.10 13.92
N TYR A 534 -6.05 6.93 13.30
CA TYR A 534 -7.36 6.49 12.84
C TYR A 534 -8.36 6.37 14.01
N PRO A 535 -9.62 6.83 13.83
CA PRO A 535 -10.25 7.21 12.57
C PRO A 535 -10.03 8.65 12.10
N HIS A 536 -9.40 9.56 12.87
CA HIS A 536 -9.27 10.98 12.49
C HIS A 536 -8.61 11.20 11.13
N THR A 537 -7.63 10.35 10.79
CA THR A 537 -6.98 10.32 9.48
C THR A 537 -7.98 10.13 8.34
N ALA A 538 -8.98 9.27 8.49
CA ALA A 538 -10.00 9.00 7.48
C ALA A 538 -10.94 10.19 7.26
N TYR A 539 -11.27 10.95 8.31
CA TYR A 539 -12.20 12.09 8.28
C TYR A 539 -11.51 13.43 8.00
N TRP A 540 -10.35 13.41 7.36
CA TRP A 540 -9.55 14.59 7.06
C TRP A 540 -10.29 15.66 6.23
N ILE A 541 -11.30 15.28 5.43
CA ILE A 541 -12.08 16.19 4.58
C ILE A 541 -12.92 17.18 5.41
N GLU A 542 -13.26 16.83 6.65
CA GLU A 542 -14.15 17.62 7.49
C GLU A 542 -13.49 18.88 8.07
N ARG A 543 -12.17 19.00 7.94
CA ARG A 543 -11.40 20.13 8.47
C ARG A 543 -10.35 20.61 7.46
N PRO A 544 -9.98 21.90 7.48
CA PRO A 544 -8.85 22.38 6.69
C PRO A 544 -7.58 21.59 7.02
N PHE A 545 -6.82 21.21 5.99
CA PHE A 545 -5.62 20.40 6.14
C PHE A 545 -4.47 20.92 5.26
N LEU A 546 -3.28 21.03 5.85
CA LEU A 546 -2.07 21.44 5.14
C LEU A 546 -1.30 20.22 4.67
N PHE A 547 -1.35 19.92 3.37
CA PHE A 547 -0.75 18.71 2.82
C PHE A 547 0.77 18.65 3.00
N PRO A 548 1.34 17.53 3.49
CA PRO A 548 2.78 17.37 3.62
C PRO A 548 3.56 17.49 2.30
N TRP A 549 3.00 17.01 1.18
CA TRP A 549 3.62 17.09 -0.16
C TRP A 549 3.48 18.44 -0.85
N TYR A 550 3.07 19.50 -0.15
CA TYR A 550 3.28 20.88 -0.64
C TYR A 550 4.76 21.23 -0.74
N GLY A 551 5.64 20.49 -0.06
CA GLY A 551 7.09 20.66 -0.19
C GLY A 551 7.59 21.97 0.41
N GLU A 552 8.59 22.58 -0.21
CA GLU A 552 9.27 23.76 0.32
C GLU A 552 8.36 25.00 0.37
N GLY A 553 8.26 25.61 1.55
CA GLY A 553 7.33 26.71 1.88
C GLY A 553 5.86 26.29 1.94
N ARG A 554 5.62 25.02 2.31
CA ARG A 554 4.32 24.52 2.80
C ARG A 554 3.65 25.49 3.78
N ASP A 555 4.41 26.10 4.69
CA ASP A 555 3.87 27.00 5.73
C ASP A 555 3.30 28.31 5.16
N GLU A 556 3.62 28.65 3.91
CA GLU A 556 3.04 29.79 3.20
C GLU A 556 1.78 29.42 2.38
N MET A 557 1.47 28.13 2.27
CA MET A 557 0.29 27.66 1.56
C MET A 557 -0.94 27.69 2.47
N PRO A 558 -2.13 28.07 1.96
CA PRO A 558 -3.34 27.94 2.74
C PRO A 558 -3.66 26.46 3.00
N ALA A 559 -4.22 26.17 4.17
CA ALA A 559 -4.80 24.87 4.44
C ALA A 559 -5.92 24.57 3.43
N TRP A 560 -5.92 23.36 2.87
CA TRP A 560 -6.89 22.95 1.88
C TRP A 560 -8.16 22.42 2.54
N ILE A 561 -9.32 22.82 2.01
CA ILE A 561 -10.62 22.25 2.35
C ILE A 561 -11.42 22.07 1.06
N TRP A 562 -12.19 20.99 0.97
CA TRP A 562 -13.01 20.75 -0.21
C TRP A 562 -14.18 21.74 -0.26
N ARG A 563 -14.13 22.67 -1.20
CA ARG A 563 -15.14 23.73 -1.36
C ARG A 563 -16.48 23.23 -1.92
N ARG A 564 -16.57 21.97 -2.35
CA ARG A 564 -17.75 21.37 -2.99
C ARG A 564 -18.26 22.13 -4.23
N ASP A 565 -17.39 22.89 -4.88
CA ASP A 565 -17.65 23.57 -6.16
C ASP A 565 -17.43 22.65 -7.37
N LYS A 566 -16.59 21.64 -7.19
CA LYS A 566 -16.28 20.61 -8.19
C LYS A 566 -16.29 19.22 -7.57
N PRO A 567 -16.53 18.16 -8.35
CA PRO A 567 -16.43 16.79 -7.85
C PRO A 567 -15.04 16.50 -7.28
N LEU A 568 -14.99 15.73 -6.20
CA LEU A 568 -13.76 15.21 -5.61
C LEU A 568 -13.66 13.72 -5.91
N VAL A 569 -12.57 13.32 -6.57
CA VAL A 569 -12.23 11.93 -6.81
C VAL A 569 -10.94 11.59 -6.09
N LEU A 570 -10.96 10.54 -5.27
CA LEU A 570 -9.74 9.94 -4.75
C LEU A 570 -9.29 8.89 -5.75
N GLY A 571 -8.35 9.26 -6.62
CA GLY A 571 -7.85 8.40 -7.70
C GLY A 571 -7.13 7.17 -7.19
N GLU A 572 -6.58 7.29 -5.98
CA GLU A 572 -5.98 6.22 -5.18
C GLU A 572 -6.12 6.58 -3.69
N PHE A 573 -6.47 5.60 -2.85
CA PHE A 573 -6.48 5.75 -1.39
C PHE A 573 -6.04 4.46 -0.69
N THR A 574 -5.53 4.60 0.54
CA THR A 574 -4.98 3.54 1.39
C THR A 574 -4.16 2.49 0.62
N CYS A 575 -3.02 2.91 0.05
CA CYS A 575 -2.05 1.97 -0.53
C CYS A 575 -1.20 1.37 0.58
N VAL A 576 -1.29 0.05 0.74
CA VAL A 576 -0.59 -0.70 1.78
C VAL A 576 0.44 -1.60 1.12
N PHE A 577 1.63 -1.06 0.88
CA PHE A 577 2.83 -1.83 0.58
C PHE A 577 4.00 -1.27 1.40
N GLY A 578 5.00 -2.10 1.63
CA GLY A 578 6.23 -1.68 2.28
C GLY A 578 7.33 -2.72 2.12
N ALA A 579 8.55 -2.23 1.94
CA ALA A 579 9.77 -3.04 1.91
C ALA A 579 10.09 -3.68 3.26
N THR A 580 9.52 -3.14 4.35
CA THR A 580 9.74 -3.57 5.73
C THR A 580 8.42 -3.56 6.50
N PRO A 581 8.28 -4.36 7.57
CA PRO A 581 7.12 -4.38 8.46
C PRO A 581 6.93 -3.11 9.32
N ASP A 582 7.92 -2.22 9.33
CA ASP A 582 7.92 -0.99 10.15
C ASP A 582 6.67 -0.13 9.91
N ASN A 583 6.21 -0.04 8.66
CA ASN A 583 5.03 0.75 8.33
C ASN A 583 3.77 0.13 8.95
N GLN A 584 3.55 -1.16 8.69
CA GLN A 584 2.35 -1.89 9.07
C GLN A 584 2.22 -1.96 10.60
N ALA A 585 3.34 -2.07 11.31
CA ALA A 585 3.36 -2.13 12.77
C ALA A 585 2.69 -0.93 13.45
N SER A 586 2.60 0.23 12.79
CA SER A 586 1.84 1.39 13.31
C SER A 586 0.34 1.14 13.48
N ILE A 587 -0.22 0.22 12.70
CA ILE A 587 -1.65 -0.11 12.71
C ILE A 587 -1.91 -1.43 13.43
N ILE A 588 -1.05 -2.44 13.21
CA ILE A 588 -1.28 -3.82 13.68
C ILE A 588 -0.30 -4.32 14.75
N GLY A 589 0.75 -3.55 15.08
CA GLY A 589 1.72 -3.91 16.11
C GLY A 589 2.70 -4.99 15.65
N ASP A 590 3.20 -5.78 16.60
CA ASP A 590 4.29 -6.74 16.39
C ASP A 590 3.98 -7.84 15.38
N VAL A 591 2.69 -8.16 15.17
CA VAL A 591 2.25 -9.13 14.16
C VAL A 591 2.71 -8.76 12.73
N ALA A 592 3.05 -7.49 12.48
CA ALA A 592 3.67 -7.07 11.23
C ALA A 592 5.00 -7.80 10.96
N PHE A 593 5.80 -8.06 11.99
CA PHE A 593 7.10 -8.72 11.85
C PHE A 593 6.99 -10.25 11.80
N GLU A 594 5.89 -10.81 12.27
CA GLU A 594 5.66 -12.26 12.36
C GLU A 594 5.19 -12.88 11.03
N ARG A 595 4.75 -12.04 10.09
CA ARG A 595 4.10 -12.47 8.85
C ARG A 595 4.97 -12.22 7.63
N ASN A 596 4.98 -13.19 6.71
CA ASN A 596 5.70 -13.08 5.43
C ASN A 596 5.16 -11.95 4.53
N ASP A 597 3.89 -11.55 4.70
CA ASP A 597 3.25 -10.44 3.97
C ASP A 597 3.25 -9.11 4.77
N PHE A 598 3.98 -9.09 5.89
CA PHE A 598 4.01 -8.04 6.89
C PHE A 598 2.64 -7.62 7.44
N GLY A 599 1.62 -8.47 7.30
CA GLY A 599 0.26 -8.15 7.71
C GLY A 599 -0.44 -7.11 6.83
N THR A 600 -0.03 -6.97 5.57
CA THR A 600 -0.63 -6.04 4.59
C THR A 600 -2.17 -6.16 4.54
N ALA A 601 -2.69 -7.38 4.50
CA ALA A 601 -4.14 -7.63 4.50
C ALA A 601 -4.83 -7.15 5.79
N LEU A 602 -4.18 -7.29 6.96
CA LEU A 602 -4.74 -6.85 8.25
C LEU A 602 -4.85 -5.33 8.34
N VAL A 603 -3.85 -4.61 7.80
CA VAL A 603 -3.90 -3.14 7.69
C VAL A 603 -5.02 -2.72 6.74
N GLN A 604 -5.14 -3.34 5.57
CA GLN A 604 -6.21 -3.06 4.61
C GLN A 604 -7.61 -3.31 5.20
N GLU A 605 -7.79 -4.43 5.91
CA GLU A 605 -9.02 -4.77 6.62
C GLU A 605 -9.38 -3.71 7.68
N ALA A 606 -8.39 -3.17 8.38
CA ALA A 606 -8.60 -2.14 9.40
C ALA A 606 -8.92 -0.75 8.81
N LEU A 607 -8.22 -0.35 7.74
CA LEU A 607 -8.24 1.04 7.26
C LEU A 607 -9.27 1.32 6.17
N TRP A 608 -9.42 0.43 5.17
CA TRP A 608 -10.35 0.68 4.05
C TRP A 608 -11.77 0.99 4.50
N PRO A 609 -12.39 0.23 5.42
CA PRO A 609 -13.74 0.56 5.87
C PRO A 609 -13.84 1.97 6.48
N MET A 610 -12.85 2.40 7.26
CA MET A 610 -12.88 3.71 7.91
C MET A 610 -12.83 4.86 6.90
N GLU A 611 -11.93 4.77 5.92
CA GLU A 611 -11.83 5.76 4.83
C GLU A 611 -13.08 5.76 3.96
N ILE A 612 -13.59 4.59 3.56
CA ILE A 612 -14.82 4.49 2.75
C ILE A 612 -16.02 5.07 3.51
N HIS A 613 -16.16 4.79 4.81
CA HIS A 613 -17.22 5.36 5.63
C HIS A 613 -17.12 6.88 5.67
N ALA A 614 -15.91 7.43 5.86
CA ALA A 614 -15.69 8.88 5.88
C ALA A 614 -16.03 9.52 4.52
N TYR A 615 -15.60 8.91 3.42
CA TYR A 615 -15.85 9.41 2.06
C TYR A 615 -17.33 9.37 1.70
N ARG A 616 -18.04 8.29 2.05
CA ARG A 616 -19.49 8.19 1.85
C ARG A 616 -20.28 9.17 2.72
N ARG A 617 -19.91 9.33 4.01
CA ARG A 617 -20.51 10.33 4.91
C ARG A 617 -20.40 11.75 4.35
N ASN A 618 -19.25 12.04 3.72
CA ASN A 618 -18.95 13.35 3.17
C ASN A 618 -19.43 13.56 1.73
N ASP A 619 -20.16 12.61 1.14
CA ASP A 619 -20.68 12.71 -0.23
C ASP A 619 -19.57 12.90 -1.28
N VAL A 620 -18.40 12.25 -1.06
CA VAL A 620 -17.27 12.27 -2.00
C VAL A 620 -17.70 11.67 -3.34
N SER A 621 -17.44 12.40 -4.41
CA SER A 621 -17.99 12.11 -5.75
C SER A 621 -17.45 10.81 -6.35
N GLY A 622 -16.23 10.41 -5.98
CA GLY A 622 -15.66 9.12 -6.34
C GLY A 622 -14.43 8.76 -5.52
N PHE A 623 -14.20 7.47 -5.34
CA PHE A 623 -13.00 6.97 -4.69
C PHE A 623 -12.64 5.61 -5.26
N THR A 624 -11.33 5.39 -5.43
CA THR A 624 -10.80 4.23 -6.14
C THR A 624 -9.81 3.52 -5.25
N ALA A 625 -10.17 2.34 -4.74
CA ALA A 625 -9.26 1.58 -3.90
C ALA A 625 -8.13 1.01 -4.74
N TRP A 626 -6.94 0.97 -4.15
CA TRP A 626 -5.77 0.41 -4.79
C TRP A 626 -5.61 -1.07 -4.43
N ALA A 627 -5.49 -1.93 -5.45
CA ALA A 627 -5.11 -3.35 -5.34
C ALA A 627 -6.17 -4.42 -4.97
N CYS A 628 -7.48 -4.13 -4.89
CA CYS A 628 -8.44 -5.23 -4.75
C CYS A 628 -8.67 -5.96 -6.09
N LEU A 629 -8.68 -5.23 -7.22
CA LEU A 629 -9.09 -5.74 -8.52
C LEU A 629 -8.05 -6.70 -9.13
N CYS A 630 -8.44 -7.96 -9.33
CA CYS A 630 -7.65 -8.94 -10.07
C CYS A 630 -8.22 -9.18 -11.48
N LEU A 631 -7.40 -8.92 -12.50
CA LEU A 631 -7.77 -9.03 -13.93
C LEU A 631 -7.17 -10.24 -14.65
N GLU A 632 -6.54 -11.17 -13.93
CA GLU A 632 -5.82 -12.33 -14.47
C GLU A 632 -6.71 -13.57 -14.72
N GLY A 633 -7.99 -13.51 -14.36
CA GLY A 633 -8.94 -14.61 -14.56
C GLY A 633 -10.07 -14.66 -13.55
N CYS A 634 -11.20 -15.31 -13.89
CA CYS A 634 -12.35 -15.42 -12.99
C CYS A 634 -12.04 -16.17 -11.69
N ARG A 635 -11.16 -17.20 -11.72
CA ARG A 635 -10.81 -17.96 -10.51
C ARG A 635 -10.05 -17.09 -9.52
N GLN A 636 -9.13 -16.28 -10.01
CA GLN A 636 -8.32 -15.35 -9.22
C GLN A 636 -9.20 -14.21 -8.67
N ALA A 637 -10.08 -13.64 -9.49
CA ALA A 637 -11.06 -12.65 -9.03
C ALA A 637 -11.97 -13.20 -7.91
N LEU A 638 -12.46 -14.43 -8.04
CA LEU A 638 -13.26 -15.08 -6.98
C LEU A 638 -12.46 -15.35 -5.71
N ARG A 639 -11.17 -15.69 -5.82
CA ARG A 639 -10.28 -15.84 -4.66
C ARG A 639 -10.06 -14.51 -3.97
N ALA A 640 -9.79 -13.44 -4.73
CA ALA A 640 -9.62 -12.09 -4.20
C ALA A 640 -10.86 -11.64 -3.41
N LEU A 641 -12.06 -11.78 -3.98
CA LEU A 641 -13.34 -11.44 -3.32
C LEU A 641 -13.64 -12.21 -2.03
N ARG A 642 -12.93 -13.32 -1.76
CA ARG A 642 -13.08 -14.13 -0.53
C ARG A 642 -12.06 -13.78 0.55
N ARG A 643 -11.07 -12.94 0.25
CA ARG A 643 -10.08 -12.55 1.23
C ARG A 643 -10.70 -11.57 2.25
N PRO A 644 -10.36 -11.66 3.55
CA PRO A 644 -10.97 -10.84 4.60
C PRO A 644 -10.94 -9.33 4.30
N GLU A 645 -9.82 -8.81 3.81
CA GLU A 645 -9.62 -7.41 3.49
C GLU A 645 -10.50 -6.94 2.33
N THR A 646 -10.63 -7.77 1.28
CA THR A 646 -11.52 -7.47 0.14
C THR A 646 -12.98 -7.56 0.57
N MET A 647 -13.33 -8.48 1.48
CA MET A 647 -14.67 -8.57 2.05
C MET A 647 -14.98 -7.33 2.90
N ALA A 648 -14.05 -6.84 3.71
CA ALA A 648 -14.21 -5.62 4.49
C ALA A 648 -14.45 -4.41 3.59
N HIS A 649 -13.63 -4.24 2.54
CA HIS A 649 -13.86 -3.23 1.50
C HIS A 649 -15.26 -3.37 0.88
N THR A 650 -15.60 -4.56 0.37
CA THR A 650 -16.88 -4.82 -0.32
C THR A 650 -18.08 -4.54 0.57
N ARG A 651 -17.99 -4.88 1.87
CA ARG A 651 -19.01 -4.56 2.86
C ARG A 651 -19.18 -3.05 3.03
N ALA A 652 -18.09 -2.29 3.03
CA ALA A 652 -18.12 -0.84 3.18
C ALA A 652 -18.68 -0.10 1.93
N VAL A 653 -18.62 -0.72 0.74
CA VAL A 653 -19.14 -0.14 -0.53
C VAL A 653 -20.48 -0.73 -1.00
N ARG A 654 -21.21 -1.47 -0.14
CA ARG A 654 -22.53 -1.99 -0.52
C ARG A 654 -23.47 -0.89 -1.01
N PRO A 655 -24.24 -1.11 -2.10
CA PRO A 655 -25.03 -0.04 -2.72
C PRO A 655 -26.16 0.50 -1.83
N LEU A 656 -26.77 -0.36 -1.03
CA LEU A 656 -27.70 0.01 0.04
C LEU A 656 -27.02 -0.31 1.36
N ALA A 657 -26.71 0.70 2.17
CA ALA A 657 -25.93 0.50 3.37
C ALA A 657 -26.35 1.44 4.49
N ALA A 658 -26.31 0.93 5.73
CA ALA A 658 -26.29 1.74 6.93
C ALA A 658 -24.91 1.59 7.57
N LEU A 659 -24.17 2.70 7.69
CA LEU A 659 -22.79 2.72 8.16
C LEU A 659 -22.71 3.34 9.55
N LEU A 660 -21.87 2.78 10.42
CA LEU A 660 -21.58 3.34 11.75
C LEU A 660 -20.30 4.19 11.68
N HIS A 661 -20.35 5.38 12.26
CA HIS A 661 -19.24 6.33 12.34
C HIS A 661 -18.70 6.51 13.76
N THR A 662 -19.38 5.95 14.77
CA THR A 662 -18.86 5.88 16.14
C THR A 662 -17.95 4.66 16.27
N TYR A 663 -16.67 4.90 16.56
CA TYR A 663 -15.65 3.85 16.70
C TYR A 663 -15.29 3.56 18.16
N ARG A 664 -15.86 4.32 19.10
CA ARG A 664 -15.72 4.10 20.54
C ARG A 664 -16.11 2.67 20.87
N ARG A 665 -15.43 2.05 21.83
CA ARG A 665 -15.67 0.64 22.19
C ARG A 665 -16.23 0.44 23.60
N ARG A 666 -16.09 1.44 24.47
CA ARG A 666 -16.35 1.34 25.90
C ARG A 666 -17.14 2.53 26.41
N TRP A 667 -18.14 2.27 27.24
CA TRP A 667 -19.03 3.28 27.83
C TRP A 667 -19.34 2.94 29.29
N PHE A 668 -19.87 3.91 30.02
CA PHE A 668 -20.46 3.68 31.34
C PHE A 668 -21.94 3.28 31.20
N GLY A 669 -22.40 2.42 32.11
CA GLY A 669 -23.81 2.05 32.22
C GLY A 669 -24.61 3.15 32.92
N GLY A 670 -25.88 3.30 32.55
CA GLY A 670 -26.74 4.37 33.06
C GLY A 670 -26.49 5.74 32.42
N THR A 671 -25.55 5.84 31.48
CA THR A 671 -25.30 7.06 30.69
C THR A 671 -25.89 6.95 29.29
N ASP A 672 -26.00 8.10 28.64
CA ASP A 672 -26.39 8.20 27.24
C ASP A 672 -25.16 7.91 26.35
N ALA A 673 -25.35 7.07 25.33
CA ALA A 673 -24.33 6.74 24.34
C ALA A 673 -24.77 7.22 22.95
N LEU A 674 -24.00 8.15 22.39
CA LEU A 674 -24.22 8.69 21.05
C LEU A 674 -23.59 7.77 20.00
N PHE A 675 -24.42 7.29 19.07
CA PHE A 675 -24.01 6.55 17.88
C PHE A 675 -24.34 7.35 16.64
N GLU A 676 -23.34 7.62 15.81
CA GLU A 676 -23.50 8.32 14.54
C GLU A 676 -23.59 7.32 13.39
N PHE A 677 -24.57 7.53 12.52
CA PHE A 677 -24.84 6.68 11.37
C PHE A 677 -24.97 7.50 10.08
N SER A 678 -24.85 6.80 8.97
CA SER A 678 -25.36 7.29 7.69
C SER A 678 -26.01 6.17 6.89
N MET A 679 -27.11 6.51 6.22
CA MET A 679 -27.81 5.64 5.28
C MET A 679 -27.52 6.08 3.85
N HIS A 680 -27.32 5.11 2.96
CA HIS A 680 -26.89 5.34 1.58
C HIS A 680 -27.76 4.59 0.59
N ASN A 681 -28.16 5.29 -0.46
CA ASN A 681 -28.75 4.71 -1.66
C ASN A 681 -27.87 5.01 -2.88
N ASP A 682 -26.84 4.20 -3.12
CA ASP A 682 -25.98 4.30 -4.32
C ASP A 682 -26.61 3.61 -5.55
N THR A 683 -27.87 3.19 -5.46
CA THR A 683 -28.58 2.62 -6.61
C THR A 683 -29.06 3.71 -7.56
N ARG A 684 -29.56 3.30 -8.73
CA ARG A 684 -30.05 4.20 -9.78
C ARG A 684 -31.53 4.58 -9.61
N ARG A 685 -32.18 4.18 -8.51
CA ARG A 685 -33.63 4.35 -8.29
C ARG A 685 -33.88 5.08 -6.97
N ALA A 686 -34.95 5.86 -6.93
CA ALA A 686 -35.47 6.34 -5.66
C ALA A 686 -36.05 5.16 -4.89
N LEU A 687 -35.69 5.01 -3.62
CA LEU A 687 -36.11 3.92 -2.76
C LEU A 687 -36.50 4.47 -1.40
N GLU A 688 -37.58 3.95 -0.84
CA GLU A 688 -37.90 4.13 0.56
C GLU A 688 -37.02 3.18 1.39
N LEU A 689 -36.31 3.75 2.36
CA LEU A 689 -35.42 3.03 3.26
C LEU A 689 -35.83 3.28 4.71
N GLU A 690 -35.92 2.20 5.47
CA GLU A 690 -36.21 2.16 6.91
C GLU A 690 -34.99 1.57 7.63
N PHE A 691 -34.69 2.11 8.81
CA PHE A 691 -33.53 1.67 9.59
C PHE A 691 -33.92 1.33 11.02
N ASP A 692 -33.59 0.12 11.44
CA ASP A 692 -33.78 -0.36 12.81
C ASP A 692 -32.41 -0.57 13.47
N ALA A 693 -32.26 -0.10 14.70
CA ALA A 693 -31.12 -0.40 15.56
C ALA A 693 -31.60 -0.88 16.93
N VAL A 694 -31.16 -2.07 17.34
CA VAL A 694 -31.55 -2.71 18.60
C VAL A 694 -30.32 -3.12 19.39
N LEU A 695 -30.17 -2.55 20.58
CA LEU A 695 -29.17 -2.96 21.55
C LEU A 695 -29.68 -4.21 22.28
N LYS A 696 -28.95 -5.32 22.13
CA LYS A 696 -29.26 -6.59 22.79
C LYS A 696 -28.26 -6.94 23.87
N ASP A 697 -28.76 -7.50 24.96
CA ASP A 697 -27.93 -8.10 26.00
C ASP A 697 -27.36 -9.47 25.56
N ALA A 698 -26.52 -10.08 26.41
CA ALA A 698 -25.91 -11.38 26.14
C ALA A 698 -26.91 -12.55 26.05
N ARG A 699 -28.12 -12.41 26.61
CA ARG A 699 -29.20 -13.41 26.56
C ARG A 699 -30.13 -13.17 25.36
N GLY A 700 -29.87 -12.13 24.56
CA GLY A 700 -30.69 -11.74 23.41
C GLY A 700 -31.89 -10.85 23.75
N GLY A 701 -32.03 -10.42 25.00
CA GLY A 701 -33.04 -9.47 25.44
C GLY A 701 -32.78 -8.06 24.90
N ASN A 702 -33.84 -7.29 24.67
CA ASN A 702 -33.74 -5.93 24.15
C ASN A 702 -33.47 -4.95 25.29
N ALA A 703 -32.30 -4.33 25.29
CA ALA A 703 -31.90 -3.30 26.25
C ALA A 703 -32.20 -1.87 25.74
N GLY A 704 -32.46 -1.72 24.44
CA GLY A 704 -32.85 -0.47 23.81
C GLY A 704 -33.15 -0.71 22.33
N ALA A 705 -34.08 0.03 21.76
CA ALA A 705 -34.43 -0.07 20.35
C ALA A 705 -34.79 1.30 19.80
N PHE A 706 -34.43 1.52 18.55
CA PHE A 706 -34.84 2.66 17.76
C PHE A 706 -35.19 2.19 16.36
N GLY A 707 -36.27 2.74 15.80
CA GLY A 707 -36.60 2.65 14.40
C GLY A 707 -36.71 4.05 13.80
N MET A 708 -36.02 4.28 12.69
CA MET A 708 -36.24 5.48 11.87
C MET A 708 -37.36 5.14 10.86
N PRO A 709 -38.43 5.95 10.81
CA PRO A 709 -39.49 5.74 9.82
C PRO A 709 -38.94 5.82 8.40
N GLY A 710 -39.67 5.21 7.47
CA GLY A 710 -39.31 5.18 6.05
C GLY A 710 -39.07 6.58 5.50
N ALA A 711 -37.91 6.78 4.90
CA ALA A 711 -37.61 7.99 4.14
C ALA A 711 -37.24 7.62 2.71
N VAL A 712 -37.71 8.42 1.75
CA VAL A 712 -37.29 8.25 0.36
C VAL A 712 -35.89 8.83 0.17
N PHE A 713 -35.02 8.02 -0.43
CA PHE A 713 -33.68 8.39 -0.86
C PHE A 713 -33.65 8.30 -2.39
N GLY A 714 -33.31 9.40 -3.05
CA GLY A 714 -33.01 9.44 -4.47
C GLY A 714 -31.72 8.67 -4.83
N PRO A 715 -31.42 8.55 -6.12
CA PRO A 715 -30.18 7.94 -6.59
C PRO A 715 -28.94 8.66 -6.04
N ALA A 716 -27.97 7.90 -5.51
CA ALA A 716 -26.75 8.41 -4.88
C ALA A 716 -27.02 9.45 -3.76
N GLU A 717 -28.15 9.33 -3.07
CA GLU A 717 -28.46 10.13 -1.88
C GLU A 717 -27.99 9.42 -0.62
N SER A 718 -27.49 10.19 0.33
CA SER A 718 -27.16 9.74 1.67
C SER A 718 -27.71 10.69 2.73
N LYS A 719 -27.98 10.18 3.93
CA LYS A 719 -28.40 10.98 5.09
C LYS A 719 -27.65 10.49 6.32
N SER A 720 -27.00 11.41 7.00
CA SER A 720 -26.34 11.17 8.27
C SER A 720 -27.26 11.58 9.42
N PHE A 721 -27.24 10.81 10.49
CA PHE A 721 -28.03 11.07 11.69
C PHE A 721 -27.33 10.47 12.91
N SER A 722 -27.74 10.91 14.09
CA SER A 722 -27.19 10.39 15.34
C SER A 722 -28.32 9.85 16.21
N MET A 723 -27.98 8.84 17.01
CA MET A 723 -28.90 8.16 17.92
C MET A 723 -28.30 8.13 19.31
N ILE A 724 -29.14 8.34 20.31
CA ILE A 724 -28.74 8.21 21.71
C ILE A 724 -29.39 6.95 22.27
N PHE A 725 -28.57 6.04 22.77
CA PHE A 725 -29.03 4.89 23.55
C PHE A 725 -28.73 5.13 25.01
N LYS A 726 -29.75 5.07 25.86
CA LYS A 726 -29.54 5.00 27.30
C LYS A 726 -29.03 3.62 27.65
N LEU A 727 -27.76 3.51 28.03
CA LEU A 727 -27.15 2.23 28.33
C LEU A 727 -27.67 1.72 29.68
N PRO A 728 -28.00 0.42 29.82
CA PRO A 728 -28.42 -0.13 31.09
C PRO A 728 -27.29 -0.02 32.12
N PRO A 729 -27.62 0.24 33.41
CA PRO A 729 -26.63 0.14 34.47
C PRO A 729 -26.15 -1.31 34.57
N VAL A 730 -24.87 -1.48 34.89
CA VAL A 730 -24.24 -2.79 35.09
C VAL A 730 -23.40 -2.77 36.36
N GLU A 731 -23.35 -3.89 37.08
CA GLU A 731 -22.52 -4.06 38.28
C GLU A 731 -21.11 -4.55 37.95
N GLN A 732 -20.96 -5.26 36.83
CA GLN A 732 -19.68 -5.71 36.27
C GLN A 732 -19.63 -5.37 34.78
N PRO A 733 -18.42 -5.24 34.18
CA PRO A 733 -18.31 -5.01 32.75
C PRO A 733 -19.07 -6.06 31.94
N ALA A 734 -19.92 -5.62 31.01
CA ALA A 734 -20.76 -6.47 30.18
C ALA A 734 -20.68 -6.06 28.71
N THR A 735 -20.82 -7.02 27.80
CA THR A 735 -20.82 -6.76 26.35
C THR A 735 -22.25 -6.90 25.81
N PHE A 736 -22.77 -5.80 25.28
CA PHE A 736 -24.02 -5.74 24.51
C PHE A 736 -23.71 -5.83 23.01
N ARG A 737 -24.74 -6.10 22.20
CA ARG A 737 -24.64 -6.09 20.73
C ARG A 737 -25.63 -5.10 20.14
N LEU A 738 -25.12 -4.08 19.47
CA LEU A 738 -25.90 -3.19 18.63
C LEU A 738 -26.19 -3.91 17.31
N ASN A 739 -27.44 -4.33 17.10
CA ASN A 739 -27.89 -4.99 15.87
C ASN A 739 -28.62 -3.99 14.98
N CYS A 740 -28.12 -3.84 13.76
CA CYS A 740 -28.62 -2.87 12.80
C CYS A 740 -29.22 -3.60 11.60
N ALA A 741 -30.35 -3.10 11.09
CA ALA A 741 -30.99 -3.59 9.88
C ALA A 741 -31.50 -2.41 9.04
N LEU A 742 -31.15 -2.42 7.76
CA LEU A 742 -31.69 -1.52 6.74
C LEU A 742 -32.70 -2.30 5.90
N ARG A 743 -33.88 -1.72 5.69
CA ARG A 743 -34.96 -2.33 4.91
C ARG A 743 -35.36 -1.43 3.75
N SER A 744 -35.81 -2.05 2.68
CA SER A 744 -36.57 -1.41 1.60
C SER A 744 -37.86 -2.18 1.40
N GLY A 745 -38.98 -1.58 1.81
CA GLY A 745 -40.23 -2.30 2.02
C GLY A 745 -40.03 -3.52 2.94
N LYS A 746 -40.52 -4.69 2.52
CA LYS A 746 -40.41 -5.93 3.32
C LYS A 746 -39.03 -6.59 3.30
N LYS A 747 -38.10 -6.12 2.46
CA LYS A 747 -36.80 -6.77 2.25
C LYS A 747 -35.72 -6.12 3.13
N VAL A 748 -35.01 -6.93 3.91
CA VAL A 748 -33.77 -6.51 4.57
C VAL A 748 -32.67 -6.44 3.52
N VAL A 749 -32.11 -5.25 3.31
CA VAL A 749 -31.08 -4.97 2.28
C VAL A 749 -29.69 -4.82 2.87
N ASP A 750 -29.59 -4.47 4.16
CA ASP A 750 -28.34 -4.53 4.92
C ASP A 750 -28.60 -5.00 6.36
N ARG A 751 -27.63 -5.72 6.94
CA ARG A 751 -27.69 -6.18 8.33
C ARG A 751 -26.29 -6.43 8.86
N TRP A 752 -26.02 -5.92 10.06
CA TRP A 752 -24.77 -6.16 10.77
C TRP A 752 -24.96 -5.98 12.28
N SER A 753 -23.93 -6.33 13.06
CA SER A 753 -23.92 -6.10 14.51
C SER A 753 -22.54 -5.63 14.97
N ALA A 754 -22.49 -4.75 15.95
CA ALA A 754 -21.24 -4.31 16.60
C ALA A 754 -21.29 -4.53 18.13
N PRO A 755 -20.17 -4.88 18.77
CA PRO A 755 -20.09 -5.00 20.22
C PRO A 755 -20.10 -3.61 20.88
N VAL A 756 -20.77 -3.51 22.03
CA VAL A 756 -20.81 -2.32 22.89
C VAL A 756 -20.43 -2.77 24.30
N ARG A 757 -19.21 -2.44 24.76
CA ARG A 757 -18.77 -2.80 26.12
C ARG A 757 -19.23 -1.72 27.10
N VAL A 758 -19.96 -2.13 28.13
CA VAL A 758 -20.55 -1.24 29.14
C VAL A 758 -19.93 -1.56 30.49
N PHE A 759 -19.52 -0.54 31.22
CA PHE A 759 -18.84 -0.64 32.52
C PHE A 759 -19.66 0.02 33.62
N PRO A 760 -19.48 -0.37 34.90
CA PRO A 760 -20.16 0.28 36.01
C PRO A 760 -19.83 1.77 36.11
N LEU A 761 -20.86 2.63 36.26
CA LEU A 761 -20.66 4.08 36.43
C LEU A 761 -20.09 4.41 37.81
N LYS A 762 -20.69 3.83 38.86
CA LYS A 762 -20.17 3.92 40.22
C LYS A 762 -18.94 3.02 40.34
N ARG A 763 -17.86 3.63 40.80
CA ARG A 763 -16.57 2.99 41.04
C ARG A 763 -16.19 3.29 42.49
N ASP A 764 -15.62 2.31 43.15
CA ASP A 764 -15.02 2.46 44.47
C ASP A 764 -13.64 1.82 44.42
N ILE A 765 -12.65 2.65 44.08
CA ILE A 765 -11.27 2.24 43.87
C ILE A 765 -10.46 2.80 45.03
N GLN A 766 -10.11 1.91 45.95
CA GLN A 766 -9.20 2.22 47.05
C GLN A 766 -7.75 2.10 46.56
N LEU A 767 -6.97 3.18 46.63
CA LEU A 767 -5.54 3.12 46.38
C LEU A 767 -4.82 2.39 47.52
N ALA A 768 -3.64 1.86 47.22
CA ALA A 768 -2.81 1.21 48.23
C ALA A 768 -2.45 2.21 49.35
N PRO A 769 -2.33 1.76 50.61
CA PRO A 769 -1.86 2.60 51.70
C PRO A 769 -0.55 3.31 51.36
N HIS A 770 -0.34 4.51 51.92
CA HIS A 770 0.86 5.33 51.68
C HIS A 770 1.03 5.76 50.21
N THR A 771 -0.09 5.97 49.51
CA THR A 771 -0.12 6.61 48.19
C THR A 771 -0.39 8.10 48.37
N ALA A 772 0.46 8.94 47.78
CA ALA A 772 0.27 10.38 47.75
C ALA A 772 0.09 10.91 46.32
N ILE A 773 -0.57 12.05 46.20
CA ILE A 773 -0.63 12.85 44.98
C ILE A 773 -0.06 14.24 45.27
N LEU A 774 0.77 14.76 44.38
CA LEU A 774 1.24 16.14 44.42
C LEU A 774 0.20 17.05 43.75
N ASP A 775 -0.55 17.80 44.55
CA ASP A 775 -1.68 18.57 44.05
C ASP A 775 -1.88 19.90 44.81
N PRO A 776 -0.99 20.89 44.61
CA PRO A 776 -0.99 22.16 45.35
C PRO A 776 -2.28 22.98 45.26
N ASP A 777 -3.11 22.78 44.22
CA ASP A 777 -4.37 23.51 44.03
C ASP A 777 -5.63 22.67 44.34
N GLY A 778 -5.44 21.41 44.79
CA GLY A 778 -6.50 20.46 45.12
C GLY A 778 -7.42 20.03 43.96
N ARG A 779 -7.09 20.35 42.70
CA ARG A 779 -7.93 20.03 41.54
C ARG A 779 -7.86 18.55 41.15
N MET A 780 -6.68 17.93 41.24
CA MET A 780 -6.51 16.50 40.94
C MET A 780 -7.23 15.64 41.98
N ALA A 781 -7.08 15.96 43.28
CA ALA A 781 -7.79 15.31 44.38
C ALA A 781 -9.29 15.28 44.09
N LYS A 782 -9.91 16.46 43.87
CA LYS A 782 -11.34 16.58 43.55
C LYS A 782 -11.76 15.78 42.32
N ARG A 783 -10.91 15.66 41.29
CA ARG A 783 -11.20 14.86 40.09
C ARG A 783 -11.17 13.36 40.39
N LEU A 784 -10.15 12.88 41.11
CA LEU A 784 -10.02 11.48 41.52
C LEU A 784 -11.20 11.06 42.41
N GLU A 785 -11.54 11.91 43.37
CA GLU A 785 -12.69 11.73 44.25
C GLU A 785 -14.01 11.61 43.48
N ARG A 786 -14.24 12.49 42.49
CA ARG A 786 -15.42 12.39 41.61
C ARG A 786 -15.42 11.14 40.73
N ALA A 787 -14.23 10.62 40.40
CA ALA A 787 -14.07 9.38 39.65
C ALA A 787 -14.21 8.11 40.52
N GLY A 788 -14.42 8.26 41.84
CA GLY A 788 -14.55 7.15 42.77
C GLY A 788 -13.21 6.57 43.25
N ILE A 789 -12.12 7.31 43.10
CA ILE A 789 -10.79 6.92 43.60
C ILE A 789 -10.58 7.55 44.98
N ARG A 790 -10.18 6.74 45.97
CA ARG A 790 -9.99 7.12 47.38
C ARG A 790 -8.69 6.54 47.93
N GLY A 791 -8.36 6.89 49.18
CA GLY A 791 -7.21 6.30 49.87
C GLY A 791 -5.86 6.90 49.52
N PHE A 792 -5.85 8.15 49.06
CA PHE A 792 -4.62 8.91 48.82
C PHE A 792 -4.49 10.08 49.78
N GLU A 793 -3.25 10.47 50.01
CA GLU A 793 -2.89 11.69 50.71
C GLU A 793 -2.55 12.79 49.69
N VAL A 794 -2.80 14.04 50.06
CA VAL A 794 -2.43 15.20 49.23
C VAL A 794 -1.16 15.81 49.81
N ILE A 795 -0.16 15.96 48.95
CA ILE A 795 1.04 16.74 49.23
C ILE A 795 0.92 18.06 48.49
N GLU A 796 1.13 19.18 49.18
CA GLU A 796 1.05 20.51 48.57
C GLU A 796 2.41 20.93 47.98
N LYS A 797 3.50 20.58 48.66
CA LYS A 797 4.86 20.96 48.26
C LYS A 797 5.76 19.75 48.11
N ILE A 798 6.56 19.74 47.05
CA ILE A 798 7.45 18.61 46.73
C ILE A 798 8.49 18.35 47.84
N GLU A 799 8.88 19.38 48.58
CA GLU A 799 9.81 19.32 49.71
C GLU A 799 9.29 18.44 50.86
N GLU A 800 7.97 18.25 50.98
CA GLU A 800 7.37 17.39 52.01
C GLU A 800 7.76 15.91 51.85
N LEU A 801 8.17 15.48 50.65
CA LEU A 801 8.59 14.09 50.38
C LEU A 801 9.77 13.66 51.25
N GLU A 802 10.67 14.58 51.60
CA GLU A 802 11.84 14.28 52.42
C GLU A 802 11.42 13.82 53.83
N ASN A 803 10.33 14.38 54.37
CA ASN A 803 9.80 14.09 55.70
C ASN A 803 8.76 12.96 55.72
N ARG A 804 8.57 12.25 54.59
CA ARG A 804 7.55 11.21 54.42
C ARG A 804 8.15 9.87 53.97
N PRO A 805 8.95 9.20 54.82
CA PRO A 805 9.58 7.92 54.49
C PRO A 805 8.58 6.74 54.39
N ASP A 806 7.38 6.92 54.94
CA ASP A 806 6.30 5.94 54.90
C ASP A 806 5.70 5.78 53.50
N LEU A 807 5.76 6.83 52.66
CA LEU A 807 5.20 6.84 51.31
C LEU A 807 5.80 5.77 50.41
N LYS A 808 4.93 5.09 49.65
CA LYS A 808 5.29 4.04 48.68
C LYS A 808 4.97 4.42 47.25
N ALA A 809 3.98 5.28 47.04
CA ALA A 809 3.60 5.75 45.71
C ALA A 809 3.37 7.26 45.69
N LEU A 810 3.76 7.90 44.59
CA LEU A 810 3.57 9.33 44.35
C LEU A 810 3.05 9.56 42.92
N TRP A 811 1.95 10.31 42.77
CA TRP A 811 1.52 10.83 41.47
C TRP A 811 1.85 12.31 41.30
N VAL A 812 2.39 12.65 40.15
CA VAL A 812 2.70 14.03 39.75
C VAL A 812 2.03 14.31 38.41
N ARG A 813 1.21 15.37 38.37
CA ARG A 813 0.55 15.83 37.13
C ARG A 813 1.35 16.95 36.45
N PRO A 814 1.11 17.26 35.17
CA PRO A 814 1.98 18.14 34.37
C PRO A 814 2.06 19.56 34.92
N SER A 815 0.94 20.09 35.43
CA SER A 815 0.86 21.45 35.97
C SER A 815 1.66 21.65 37.26
N CYS A 816 2.10 20.58 37.91
CA CYS A 816 2.95 20.64 39.09
C CYS A 816 4.44 20.72 38.72
N VAL A 817 4.79 20.45 37.46
CA VAL A 817 6.17 20.54 36.97
C VAL A 817 6.51 22.00 36.67
N PRO A 818 7.54 22.59 37.30
CA PRO A 818 7.92 23.97 37.06
C PRO A 818 8.33 24.24 35.61
N VAL A 819 8.03 25.44 35.12
CA VAL A 819 8.48 25.91 33.80
C VAL A 819 9.98 26.23 33.82
N GLY A 820 10.47 26.79 34.93
CA GLY A 820 11.89 27.13 35.14
C GLY A 820 12.76 25.87 35.16
N LYS A 821 13.83 25.86 34.35
CA LYS A 821 14.73 24.70 34.20
C LYS A 821 15.31 24.25 35.54
N SER A 822 15.84 25.18 36.34
CA SER A 822 16.49 24.87 37.62
C SER A 822 15.51 24.32 38.66
N ASP A 823 14.31 24.91 38.77
CA ASP A 823 13.27 24.46 39.70
C ASP A 823 12.74 23.08 39.30
N ARG A 824 12.59 22.84 38.00
CA ARG A 824 12.22 21.53 37.46
C ARG A 824 13.26 20.49 37.79
N GLU A 825 14.54 20.78 37.55
CA GLU A 825 15.63 19.86 37.89
C GLU A 825 15.58 19.53 39.37
N ARG A 826 15.49 20.53 40.26
CA ARG A 826 15.37 20.31 41.71
C ARG A 826 14.19 19.42 42.11
N MET A 827 13.01 19.65 41.52
CA MET A 827 11.82 18.82 41.77
C MET A 827 12.05 17.36 41.34
N ILE A 828 12.60 17.16 40.13
CA ILE A 828 12.89 15.82 39.62
C ILE A 828 13.94 15.12 40.50
N GLN A 829 14.94 15.83 41.01
CA GLN A 829 15.93 15.29 41.95
C GLN A 829 15.29 14.76 43.23
N GLN A 830 14.30 15.47 43.79
CA GLN A 830 13.57 15.00 44.97
C GLN A 830 12.74 13.76 44.69
N ILE A 831 12.11 13.71 43.51
CA ILE A 831 11.35 12.53 43.05
C ILE A 831 12.28 11.34 42.87
N VAL A 832 13.44 11.54 42.22
CA VAL A 832 14.46 10.52 42.05
C VAL A 832 14.94 10.01 43.41
N ARG A 833 15.19 10.88 44.40
CA ARG A 833 15.54 10.47 45.77
C ARG A 833 14.45 9.60 46.43
N PHE A 834 13.18 9.96 46.23
CA PHE A 834 12.04 9.14 46.68
C PHE A 834 12.00 7.76 45.98
N VAL A 835 12.29 7.71 44.68
CA VAL A 835 12.33 6.47 43.92
C VAL A 835 13.51 5.60 44.35
N CYS A 836 14.70 6.16 44.53
CA CYS A 836 15.90 5.43 44.95
C CYS A 836 15.70 4.62 46.23
N ARG A 837 14.90 5.13 47.19
CA ARG A 837 14.54 4.44 48.44
C ARG A 837 13.39 3.42 48.31
N GLY A 838 13.08 2.98 47.09
CA GLY A 838 12.10 1.92 46.81
C GLY A 838 10.67 2.41 46.51
N GLY A 839 10.48 3.70 46.25
CA GLY A 839 9.18 4.29 45.90
C GLY A 839 8.81 4.12 44.42
N CYS A 840 7.52 4.21 44.12
CA CYS A 840 7.00 4.35 42.75
C CYS A 840 6.51 5.77 42.52
N ALA A 841 7.13 6.51 41.61
CA ALA A 841 6.65 7.83 41.21
C ALA A 841 6.10 7.77 39.78
N VAL A 842 4.90 8.32 39.57
CA VAL A 842 4.29 8.45 38.24
C VAL A 842 4.32 9.92 37.82
N LEU A 843 5.06 10.21 36.74
CA LEU A 843 5.04 11.50 36.05
C LEU A 843 4.09 11.41 34.86
N ASP A 844 2.88 11.92 35.03
CA ASP A 844 1.90 12.03 33.95
C ASP A 844 2.07 13.39 33.27
N CYS A 845 2.93 13.49 32.25
CA CYS A 845 3.22 14.75 31.59
C CYS A 845 3.78 14.60 30.17
N PRO A 846 3.60 15.62 29.30
CA PRO A 846 4.24 15.64 27.98
C PRO A 846 5.78 15.61 28.06
N PRO A 847 6.47 14.97 27.10
CA PRO A 847 7.93 14.85 27.12
C PRO A 847 8.68 16.18 27.24
N ALA A 848 8.17 17.24 26.59
CA ALA A 848 8.78 18.56 26.59
C ALA A 848 8.92 19.17 27.99
N LEU A 849 8.09 18.75 28.96
CA LEU A 849 8.16 19.26 30.32
C LEU A 849 9.25 18.62 31.16
N ILE A 850 9.76 17.44 30.82
CA ILE A 850 10.72 16.68 31.65
C ILE A 850 12.00 16.32 30.90
N ALA A 851 12.05 16.58 29.59
CA ALA A 851 13.24 16.35 28.77
C ALA A 851 14.47 17.05 29.38
N GLY A 852 15.55 16.28 29.54
CA GLY A 852 16.83 16.74 30.08
C GLY A 852 16.91 16.87 31.61
N ALA A 853 15.81 16.67 32.35
CA ALA A 853 15.83 16.67 33.82
C ALA A 853 15.90 15.25 34.42
N LEU A 854 15.56 14.22 33.62
CA LEU A 854 15.54 12.83 34.06
C LEU A 854 16.94 12.17 34.04
N PRO A 855 17.16 11.12 34.84
CA PRO A 855 18.40 10.33 34.82
C PRO A 855 18.69 9.63 33.48
N VAL A 856 17.66 9.47 32.64
CA VAL A 856 17.78 8.94 31.28
C VAL A 856 17.38 10.01 30.28
N SER A 857 18.13 10.11 29.18
CA SER A 857 17.79 11.01 28.08
C SER A 857 16.50 10.55 27.40
N LEU A 858 15.41 11.30 27.59
CA LEU A 858 14.14 11.12 26.90
C LEU A 858 13.95 12.23 25.85
N ALA A 859 13.44 11.85 24.68
CA ALA A 859 13.04 12.76 23.62
C ALA A 859 11.54 12.59 23.30
N ALA A 860 10.94 13.65 22.75
CA ALA A 860 9.58 13.57 22.22
C ALA A 860 9.57 12.82 20.88
N ALA A 861 8.72 11.81 20.77
CA ALA A 861 8.48 11.15 19.50
C ALA A 861 7.83 12.13 18.52
N ARG A 862 8.37 12.17 17.30
CA ARG A 862 7.90 13.06 16.24
C ARG A 862 6.84 12.40 15.37
N GLY A 863 5.85 13.17 14.96
CA GLY A 863 4.79 12.77 14.05
C GLY A 863 4.35 13.94 13.19
N PHE A 864 3.21 13.79 12.50
CA PHE A 864 2.62 14.82 11.63
C PHE A 864 1.43 15.55 12.27
N GLY A 865 1.22 15.38 13.58
CA GLY A 865 0.26 16.16 14.34
C GLY A 865 0.71 17.62 14.52
N PRO A 866 -0.10 18.45 15.23
CA PRO A 866 0.26 19.82 15.57
C PRO A 866 1.64 19.89 16.24
N ASP A 867 2.45 20.89 15.87
CA ASP A 867 3.82 21.09 16.38
C ASP A 867 4.75 19.88 16.18
N ASN A 868 4.48 19.05 15.17
CA ASN A 868 5.19 17.81 14.84
C ASN A 868 5.11 16.73 15.94
N ARG A 869 4.05 16.74 16.76
CA ARG A 869 3.84 15.70 17.78
C ARG A 869 3.25 14.42 17.18
N LEU A 870 3.54 13.28 17.81
CA LEU A 870 2.90 12.00 17.53
C LEU A 870 1.64 11.84 18.37
N GLU A 871 0.48 11.92 17.73
CA GLU A 871 -0.82 11.60 18.36
C GLU A 871 -1.22 10.17 17.99
N ILE A 872 -1.72 9.41 18.97
CA ILE A 872 -2.07 8.00 18.78
C ILE A 872 -3.46 7.69 19.32
N THR A 873 -4.20 6.87 18.59
CA THR A 873 -5.50 6.30 18.99
C THR A 873 -5.37 4.83 19.39
N ARG A 874 -4.16 4.27 19.30
CA ARG A 874 -3.82 2.91 19.68
C ARG A 874 -2.39 2.82 20.22
N ALA A 875 -2.19 1.98 21.23
CA ALA A 875 -0.88 1.50 21.66
C ALA A 875 -0.91 -0.04 21.82
N PHE A 876 0.26 -0.66 21.80
CA PHE A 876 0.43 -2.10 21.94
C PHE A 876 1.15 -2.42 23.25
N VAL A 877 0.76 -3.51 23.91
CA VAL A 877 1.38 -3.96 25.15
C VAL A 877 2.73 -4.59 24.81
N ALA A 878 3.82 -4.03 25.35
CA ALA A 878 5.17 -4.56 25.19
C ALA A 878 5.67 -5.29 26.44
N ALA A 879 5.15 -4.96 27.63
CA ALA A 879 5.54 -5.60 28.89
C ALA A 879 4.33 -6.26 29.59
N PRO A 880 3.81 -7.40 29.08
CA PRO A 880 2.64 -8.07 29.65
C PRO A 880 2.86 -8.64 31.05
N PHE A 881 4.11 -8.92 31.45
CA PHE A 881 4.43 -9.42 32.79
C PHE A 881 4.59 -8.30 33.82
N ASN A 882 4.64 -7.03 33.39
CA ASN A 882 4.62 -5.91 34.31
C ASN A 882 3.30 -5.95 35.13
N PRO A 883 3.36 -5.94 36.47
CA PRO A 883 2.18 -6.05 37.33
C PRO A 883 1.08 -5.01 37.04
N ALA A 884 1.45 -3.84 36.50
CA ALA A 884 0.50 -2.79 36.16
C ALA A 884 -0.35 -3.13 34.93
N LEU A 885 0.18 -3.96 34.02
CA LEU A 885 -0.45 -4.32 32.75
C LEU A 885 -1.03 -5.74 32.73
N THR A 886 -0.79 -6.54 33.77
CA THR A 886 -1.27 -7.92 33.84
C THR A 886 -2.78 -8.02 33.55
N GLY A 887 -3.12 -8.90 32.60
CA GLY A 887 -4.49 -9.17 32.15
C GLY A 887 -5.09 -8.12 31.22
N LEU A 888 -4.33 -7.10 30.80
CA LEU A 888 -4.75 -6.13 29.79
C LEU A 888 -4.34 -6.58 28.38
N SER A 889 -5.15 -6.20 27.40
CA SER A 889 -4.94 -6.52 25.99
C SER A 889 -4.69 -5.26 25.16
N PRO A 890 -4.14 -5.36 23.94
CA PRO A 890 -4.02 -4.21 23.04
C PRO A 890 -5.36 -3.50 22.74
N ASP A 891 -6.48 -4.23 22.79
CA ASP A 891 -7.82 -3.66 22.62
C ASP A 891 -8.21 -2.68 23.74
N ASP A 892 -7.63 -2.83 24.93
CA ASP A 892 -7.84 -1.95 26.06
C ASP A 892 -7.13 -0.59 25.87
N PHE A 893 -6.12 -0.53 25.00
CA PHE A 893 -5.36 0.66 24.62
C PHE A 893 -5.72 1.16 23.21
N THR A 894 -7.01 1.10 22.86
CA THR A 894 -7.51 1.49 21.53
C THR A 894 -8.78 2.34 21.68
N LEU A 895 -8.83 3.49 20.99
CA LEU A 895 -10.00 4.36 20.80
C LEU A 895 -10.63 4.82 22.13
N TRP A 896 -9.88 5.62 22.90
CA TRP A 896 -10.28 6.07 24.24
C TRP A 896 -11.21 7.27 24.21
N GLY A 897 -12.32 7.19 24.93
CA GLY A 897 -13.27 8.30 25.06
C GLY A 897 -13.89 8.75 23.73
N GLU A 898 -14.47 9.96 23.71
CA GLU A 898 -15.15 10.54 22.55
C GLU A 898 -14.20 11.01 21.44
N ASP A 899 -13.01 11.50 21.79
CA ASP A 899 -12.01 11.97 20.83
C ASP A 899 -11.00 10.89 20.41
N TYR A 900 -11.19 9.64 20.85
CA TYR A 900 -10.43 8.43 20.49
C TYR A 900 -8.94 8.38 20.87
N TYR A 901 -8.32 9.48 21.29
CA TYR A 901 -6.88 9.53 21.55
C TYR A 901 -6.50 8.74 22.82
N VAL A 902 -5.51 7.87 22.70
CA VAL A 902 -4.89 7.18 23.84
C VAL A 902 -3.80 8.07 24.44
N ALA A 903 -3.03 8.74 23.59
CA ALA A 903 -2.03 9.74 23.98
C ALA A 903 -1.90 10.81 22.88
N ARG A 904 -1.68 12.06 23.28
CA ARG A 904 -1.38 13.18 22.35
C ARG A 904 0.10 13.46 22.18
N TYR A 905 0.91 12.85 23.04
CA TYR A 905 2.36 12.90 23.00
C TYR A 905 2.88 11.49 23.29
N CYS A 906 4.01 11.15 22.71
CA CYS A 906 4.74 9.93 23.03
C CYS A 906 6.23 10.27 23.24
N PHE A 907 6.93 9.40 23.95
CA PHE A 907 8.37 9.42 24.10
C PHE A 907 9.01 8.55 23.03
N ASP A 908 10.18 8.95 22.51
CA ASP A 908 11.03 7.99 21.80
C ASP A 908 11.54 6.95 22.80
N ILE A 909 11.55 5.67 22.40
CA ILE A 909 12.08 4.60 23.25
C ILE A 909 13.60 4.80 23.38
N PRO A 910 14.13 4.98 24.60
CA PRO A 910 15.56 5.21 24.82
C PRO A 910 16.42 4.03 24.39
N GLN A 911 17.67 4.34 24.07
CA GLN A 911 18.69 3.39 23.60
C GLN A 911 19.79 3.17 24.65
N GLN A 912 19.58 3.70 25.86
CA GLN A 912 20.49 3.62 26.99
C GLN A 912 19.71 3.84 28.29
N GLY A 913 20.29 3.41 29.40
CA GLY A 913 19.71 3.57 30.74
C GLY A 913 18.72 2.47 31.10
N ASN A 914 18.41 2.33 32.38
CA ASN A 914 17.52 1.27 32.87
C ASN A 914 16.04 1.53 32.58
N VAL A 915 15.65 1.43 31.29
CA VAL A 915 14.30 1.75 30.80
C VAL A 915 13.61 0.53 30.19
N VAL A 916 12.34 0.34 30.52
CA VAL A 916 11.46 -0.66 29.91
C VAL A 916 10.19 0.03 29.40
N PRO A 917 9.93 0.07 28.07
CA PRO A 917 8.66 0.56 27.55
C PRO A 917 7.55 -0.44 27.90
N LEU A 918 6.49 0.03 28.55
CA LEU A 918 5.36 -0.85 28.90
C LEU A 918 4.34 -0.94 27.77
N LEU A 919 4.12 0.20 27.12
CA LEU A 919 3.32 0.32 25.90
C LEU A 919 4.19 0.88 24.78
N VAL A 920 3.93 0.45 23.56
CA VAL A 920 4.63 0.94 22.36
C VAL A 920 3.62 1.43 21.32
N ALA A 921 4.07 2.34 20.47
CA ALA A 921 3.30 2.89 19.37
C ALA A 921 4.18 3.05 18.14
N GLY A 922 3.56 2.93 16.96
CA GLY A 922 4.27 3.08 15.70
C GLY A 922 4.50 4.53 15.32
N THR A 923 5.63 4.77 14.66
CA THR A 923 6.00 6.07 14.08
C THR A 923 6.27 5.93 12.58
N ASP A 924 6.19 7.04 11.83
CA ASP A 924 6.31 7.04 10.36
C ASP A 924 7.60 6.34 9.90
N ARG A 925 7.45 5.18 9.24
CA ARG A 925 8.51 4.36 8.64
C ARG A 925 9.60 3.82 9.57
N LYS A 926 9.48 4.00 10.89
CA LYS A 926 10.46 3.48 11.87
C LYS A 926 9.92 2.30 12.69
N GLY A 927 8.61 2.04 12.67
CA GLY A 927 8.01 0.95 13.42
C GLY A 927 7.72 1.34 14.87
N LEU A 928 7.74 0.36 15.78
CA LEU A 928 7.35 0.50 17.19
C LEU A 928 8.46 1.15 18.03
N THR A 929 8.81 2.39 17.70
CA THR A 929 9.93 3.12 18.32
C THR A 929 9.50 4.21 19.29
N ALA A 930 8.19 4.39 19.50
CA ALA A 930 7.65 5.35 20.46
C ALA A 930 6.89 4.64 21.58
N SER A 931 6.76 5.30 22.72
CA SER A 931 6.06 4.78 23.89
C SER A 931 5.26 5.90 24.58
N PRO A 932 3.97 5.70 24.88
CA PRO A 932 3.21 6.59 25.76
C PRO A 932 3.34 6.25 27.25
N LEU A 933 4.02 5.14 27.59
CA LEU A 933 4.16 4.65 28.96
C LEU A 933 5.43 3.80 29.10
N LEU A 934 6.36 4.26 29.91
CA LEU A 934 7.65 3.62 30.18
C LEU A 934 7.99 3.62 31.67
N ASP A 935 8.74 2.62 32.11
CA ASP A 935 9.34 2.53 33.43
C ASP A 935 10.83 2.82 33.36
N ILE A 936 11.32 3.67 34.26
CA ILE A 936 12.75 3.93 34.50
C ILE A 936 13.09 3.38 35.88
N TYR A 937 13.94 2.36 35.95
CA TYR A 937 14.33 1.75 37.21
C TYR A 937 15.50 2.51 37.83
N ILE A 938 15.38 2.89 39.10
CA ILE A 938 16.39 3.67 39.84
C ILE A 938 16.46 3.15 41.28
N GLY A 939 17.64 2.69 41.70
CA GLY A 939 17.79 2.02 43.00
C GLY A 939 16.86 0.81 43.09
N GLU A 940 16.04 0.74 44.14
CA GLU A 940 15.03 -0.31 44.33
C GLU A 940 13.62 0.06 43.83
N GLY A 941 13.44 1.30 43.35
CA GLY A 941 12.14 1.85 42.94
C GLY A 941 11.97 1.99 41.43
N VAL A 942 10.85 2.59 41.05
CA VAL A 942 10.55 2.91 39.64
C VAL A 942 10.05 4.34 39.49
N LEU A 943 10.58 5.03 38.49
CA LEU A 943 10.05 6.27 37.96
C LEU A 943 9.28 5.95 36.67
N ARG A 944 7.96 5.97 36.75
CA ARG A 944 7.07 5.71 35.63
C ARG A 944 6.71 7.01 34.94
N VAL A 945 6.96 7.07 33.64
CA VAL A 945 6.64 8.25 32.82
C VAL A 945 5.47 7.89 31.91
N SER A 946 4.41 8.70 31.96
CA SER A 946 3.21 8.51 31.17
C SER A 946 2.85 9.79 30.43
N SER A 947 2.36 9.62 29.20
CA SER A 947 1.69 10.66 28.42
C SER A 947 0.29 10.22 27.98
N LEU A 948 -0.26 9.20 28.65
CA LEU A 948 -1.60 8.70 28.41
C LEU A 948 -2.64 9.75 28.83
N GLU A 949 -3.75 9.83 28.11
CA GLU A 949 -4.86 10.73 28.44
C GLU A 949 -5.72 10.17 29.61
N LEU A 950 -5.10 9.75 30.72
CA LEU A 950 -5.77 9.11 31.86
C LEU A 950 -6.59 10.10 32.68
N ILE A 951 -5.92 11.09 33.27
CA ILE A 951 -6.55 12.08 34.16
C ILE A 951 -7.63 12.91 33.45
N PRO A 952 -7.43 13.39 32.21
CA PRO A 952 -8.46 14.08 31.47
C PRO A 952 -9.71 13.23 31.21
N LYS A 953 -9.57 11.90 31.14
CA LYS A 953 -10.63 10.96 30.73
C LYS A 953 -11.23 10.12 31.85
N LEU A 954 -10.93 10.41 33.12
CA LEU A 954 -11.49 9.69 34.28
C LEU A 954 -13.02 9.49 34.25
N GLN A 955 -13.76 10.43 33.66
CA GLN A 955 -15.22 10.41 33.55
C GLN A 955 -15.74 9.88 32.20
N ASP A 956 -14.86 9.70 31.22
CA ASP A 956 -15.24 9.33 29.85
C ASP A 956 -14.71 7.94 29.44
N GLU A 957 -13.48 7.56 29.81
CA GLU A 957 -12.91 6.25 29.48
C GLU A 957 -12.99 5.30 30.70
N PRO A 958 -13.79 4.22 30.66
CA PRO A 958 -13.96 3.32 31.81
C PRO A 958 -12.67 2.71 32.37
N LEU A 959 -11.65 2.51 31.54
CA LEU A 959 -10.39 1.90 31.97
C LEU A 959 -9.41 2.89 32.62
N SER A 960 -9.64 4.19 32.49
CA SER A 960 -8.76 5.23 33.03
C SER A 960 -8.55 5.14 34.55
N ALA A 961 -9.63 4.99 35.32
CA ALA A 961 -9.57 4.97 36.78
C ALA A 961 -8.93 3.68 37.35
N PRO A 962 -9.29 2.46 36.88
CA PRO A 962 -8.57 1.25 37.26
C PRO A 962 -7.09 1.29 36.88
N LEU A 963 -6.76 1.83 35.70
CA LEU A 963 -5.38 1.93 35.23
C LEU A 963 -4.59 2.95 36.06
N PHE A 964 -5.18 4.10 36.41
CA PHE A 964 -4.58 5.07 37.33
C PHE A 964 -4.14 4.40 38.65
N ALA A 965 -5.03 3.60 39.26
CA ALA A 965 -4.70 2.92 40.51
C ALA A 965 -3.56 1.89 40.34
N ARG A 966 -3.62 1.07 39.27
CA ARG A 966 -2.59 0.08 38.94
C ARG A 966 -1.22 0.73 38.69
N LEU A 967 -1.18 1.84 37.96
CA LEU A 967 0.07 2.49 37.60
C LEU A 967 0.81 3.07 38.82
N ALA A 968 0.11 3.45 39.89
CA ALA A 968 0.74 3.91 41.14
C ALA A 968 1.28 2.77 42.01
N CYS A 969 0.53 1.67 42.08
CA CYS A 969 0.64 0.71 43.17
C CYS A 969 1.31 -0.61 42.74
N SER A 970 1.48 -0.83 41.45
CA SER A 970 1.93 -2.11 40.89
C SER A 970 3.12 -1.88 39.98
N PHE A 971 4.27 -2.38 40.40
CA PHE A 971 5.51 -2.36 39.63
C PHE A 971 6.37 -3.56 39.99
N ARG A 972 7.22 -3.95 39.05
CA ARG A 972 8.24 -4.96 39.29
C ARG A 972 9.34 -4.33 40.13
N ARG A 973 9.72 -4.94 41.25
CA ARG A 973 10.95 -4.54 41.95
C ARG A 973 12.13 -5.23 41.30
N MET A 974 13.22 -4.50 41.13
CA MET A 974 14.41 -4.99 40.46
C MET A 974 15.63 -4.47 41.18
N GLU A 975 16.56 -5.37 41.48
CA GLU A 975 17.85 -5.00 42.06
C GLU A 975 18.82 -4.67 40.91
N ILE A 976 19.24 -3.41 40.82
CA ILE A 976 20.17 -2.94 39.80
C ILE A 976 21.61 -3.09 40.30
N ARG A 977 22.42 -3.87 39.58
CA ARG A 977 23.77 -4.27 39.99
C ARG A 977 24.80 -3.93 38.91
N ASP A 978 26.02 -3.65 39.33
CA ASP A 978 27.15 -3.53 38.40
C ASP A 978 27.48 -4.89 37.78
N ALA A 979 27.86 -4.87 36.50
CA ALA A 979 28.29 -6.06 35.79
C ALA A 979 29.82 -6.15 35.77
N ALA A 980 30.37 -7.34 36.03
CA ALA A 980 31.74 -7.67 35.65
C ALA A 980 31.74 -8.07 34.17
N VAL A 981 32.57 -7.42 33.35
CA VAL A 981 32.54 -7.57 31.88
C VAL A 981 33.87 -8.10 31.35
N CYS A 982 33.84 -9.18 30.58
CA CYS A 982 34.98 -9.72 29.85
C CYS A 982 34.55 -10.02 28.40
N VAL A 983 34.64 -9.02 27.52
CA VAL A 983 34.16 -9.10 26.13
C VAL A 983 35.16 -8.51 25.14
N GLY A 984 35.03 -8.83 23.86
CA GLY A 984 35.74 -8.22 22.74
C GLY A 984 35.48 -6.72 22.60
N GLU A 985 36.28 -6.01 21.81
CA GLU A 985 36.23 -4.53 21.76
C GLU A 985 34.92 -4.00 21.14
N ASP A 986 34.41 -4.67 20.10
CA ASP A 986 33.14 -4.29 19.46
C ASP A 986 31.95 -4.48 20.41
N SER A 987 31.91 -5.61 21.12
CA SER A 987 30.92 -5.89 22.17
C SER A 987 30.97 -4.84 23.27
N LEU A 988 32.18 -4.52 23.75
CA LEU A 988 32.39 -3.53 24.80
C LEU A 988 31.92 -2.12 24.38
N ASN A 989 32.20 -1.74 23.13
CA ASN A 989 31.78 -0.45 22.59
C ASN A 989 30.26 -0.30 22.58
N LEU A 990 29.50 -1.34 22.17
CA LEU A 990 28.05 -1.26 22.20
C LEU A 990 27.49 -1.30 23.63
N LEU A 991 28.07 -2.10 24.52
CA LEU A 991 27.71 -2.13 25.95
C LEU A 991 27.89 -0.75 26.60
N ARG A 992 28.99 -0.05 26.29
CA ARG A 992 29.22 1.34 26.73
C ARG A 992 28.17 2.30 26.18
N GLN A 993 27.75 2.14 24.92
CA GLN A 993 26.71 2.99 24.32
C GLN A 993 25.33 2.83 24.97
N VAL A 994 24.98 1.63 25.46
CA VAL A 994 23.73 1.43 26.23
C VAL A 994 23.88 1.77 27.71
N GLY A 995 25.11 2.07 28.15
CA GLY A 995 25.42 2.61 29.47
C GLY A 995 26.06 1.62 30.45
N VAL A 996 26.59 0.47 30.04
CA VAL A 996 27.30 -0.42 30.98
C VAL A 996 28.61 0.24 31.40
N GLU A 997 28.70 0.64 32.67
CA GLU A 997 29.90 1.21 33.30
C GLU A 997 30.67 0.12 34.05
N ALA A 998 31.48 -0.65 33.33
CA ALA A 998 32.30 -1.71 33.91
C ALA A 998 33.74 -1.62 33.42
N GLU A 999 34.69 -1.82 34.33
CA GLU A 999 36.08 -2.06 33.97
C GLU A 999 36.20 -3.47 33.36
N LYS A 1000 36.90 -3.56 32.21
CA LYS A 1000 37.14 -4.83 31.54
C LYS A 1000 37.97 -5.73 32.47
N CYS A 1001 37.36 -6.82 32.92
CA CYS A 1001 38.01 -7.82 33.75
C CYS A 1001 38.79 -8.80 32.87
N GLY A 1002 39.87 -9.36 33.43
CA GLY A 1002 40.51 -10.54 32.84
C GLY A 1002 39.61 -11.78 32.95
N PRO A 1003 39.86 -12.82 32.12
CA PRO A 1003 39.01 -14.01 32.02
C PRO A 1003 38.85 -14.78 33.34
N ASP A 1004 39.82 -14.73 34.26
CA ASP A 1004 39.70 -15.36 35.58
C ASP A 1004 38.98 -14.48 36.61
N GLY A 1005 39.12 -13.16 36.51
CA GLY A 1005 38.57 -12.22 37.50
C GLY A 1005 37.07 -11.98 37.38
N VAL A 1006 36.51 -12.18 36.17
CA VAL A 1006 35.11 -11.85 35.87
C VAL A 1006 34.10 -12.70 36.64
N TRP A 1007 34.44 -13.96 36.95
CA TRP A 1007 33.52 -14.96 37.54
C TRP A 1007 33.13 -14.69 39.01
N ASN A 1008 33.78 -13.74 39.69
CA ASN A 1008 33.42 -13.36 41.05
C ASN A 1008 32.28 -12.31 41.10
N GLY A 1009 31.81 -11.85 39.93
CA GLY A 1009 30.74 -10.86 39.84
C GLY A 1009 29.35 -11.43 40.19
N ARG A 1010 28.46 -10.58 40.71
CA ARG A 1010 27.03 -10.92 40.88
C ARG A 1010 26.26 -10.92 39.56
N VAL A 1011 26.68 -10.06 38.63
CA VAL A 1011 26.23 -10.03 37.24
C VAL A 1011 27.48 -10.12 36.38
N ILE A 1012 27.53 -11.10 35.49
CA ILE A 1012 28.71 -11.47 34.73
C ILE A 1012 28.33 -11.40 33.25
N ILE A 1013 29.05 -10.62 32.44
CA ILE A 1013 28.85 -10.51 30.99
C ILE A 1013 30.14 -10.95 30.32
N VAL A 1014 30.09 -12.05 29.58
CA VAL A 1014 31.26 -12.61 28.89
C VAL A 1014 30.88 -12.99 27.47
N ASP A 1015 31.75 -12.76 26.49
CA ASP A 1015 31.54 -13.21 25.12
C ASP A 1015 32.45 -14.38 24.73
N GLY A 1016 32.05 -15.11 23.69
CA GLY A 1016 32.71 -16.33 23.25
C GLY A 1016 34.18 -16.12 22.87
N GLU A 1017 34.53 -14.93 22.34
CA GLU A 1017 35.90 -14.57 21.98
C GLU A 1017 36.84 -14.64 23.19
N CYS A 1018 36.41 -14.14 24.35
CA CYS A 1018 37.21 -14.13 25.57
C CYS A 1018 37.34 -15.52 26.23
N LEU A 1019 36.40 -16.42 25.96
CA LEU A 1019 36.31 -17.76 26.55
C LEU A 1019 37.11 -18.82 25.79
N ALA A 1020 37.40 -18.60 24.49
CA ALA A 1020 38.05 -19.57 23.63
C ALA A 1020 39.42 -20.07 24.15
N ALA A 1021 40.08 -19.28 25.00
CA ALA A 1021 41.38 -19.60 25.60
C ALA A 1021 41.31 -20.26 26.99
N ASP A 1022 40.13 -20.36 27.62
CA ASP A 1022 39.96 -20.87 29.00
C ASP A 1022 39.15 -22.19 29.02
N PRO A 1023 39.78 -23.38 29.03
CA PRO A 1023 39.05 -24.65 28.95
C PRO A 1023 38.15 -24.95 30.16
N GLU A 1024 38.32 -24.23 31.29
CA GLU A 1024 37.55 -24.43 32.53
C GLU A 1024 36.36 -23.46 32.66
N TRP A 1025 36.12 -22.62 31.63
CA TRP A 1025 35.05 -21.63 31.67
C TRP A 1025 33.65 -22.21 31.95
N PRO A 1026 33.23 -23.39 31.43
CA PRO A 1026 31.89 -23.91 31.70
C PRO A 1026 31.68 -24.22 33.18
N GLU A 1027 32.70 -24.79 33.83
CA GLU A 1027 32.69 -25.12 35.25
C GLU A 1027 32.68 -23.84 36.11
N LYS A 1028 33.44 -22.80 35.72
CA LYS A 1028 33.40 -21.47 36.37
C LYS A 1028 32.02 -20.81 36.25
N ALA A 1029 31.39 -20.89 35.08
CA ALA A 1029 30.04 -20.37 34.84
C ALA A 1029 29.00 -21.10 35.70
N ILE A 1030 29.01 -22.44 35.73
CA ILE A 1030 28.09 -23.25 36.53
C ILE A 1030 28.28 -22.99 38.03
N LYS A 1031 29.53 -22.85 38.50
CA LYS A 1031 29.82 -22.48 39.89
C LYS A 1031 29.23 -21.11 40.22
N SER A 1032 29.45 -20.10 39.38
CA SER A 1032 28.91 -18.75 39.58
C SER A 1032 27.37 -18.76 39.63
N LEU A 1033 26.72 -19.56 38.77
CA LEU A 1033 25.27 -19.76 38.80
C LEU A 1033 24.80 -20.42 40.09
N ALA A 1034 25.52 -21.45 40.57
CA ALA A 1034 25.21 -22.11 41.85
C ALA A 1034 25.34 -21.14 43.04
N ASP A 1035 26.28 -20.20 42.97
CA ASP A 1035 26.49 -19.13 43.95
C ASP A 1035 25.43 -18.00 43.85
N GLY A 1036 24.51 -18.09 42.88
CA GLY A 1036 23.38 -17.17 42.72
C GLY A 1036 23.64 -15.99 41.76
N SER A 1037 24.77 -15.99 41.04
CA SER A 1037 25.06 -14.94 40.06
C SER A 1037 24.16 -15.03 38.83
N THR A 1038 23.98 -13.87 38.17
CA THR A 1038 23.44 -13.81 36.80
C THR A 1038 24.59 -13.86 35.82
N VAL A 1039 24.63 -14.89 34.98
CA VAL A 1039 25.67 -15.10 33.98
C VAL A 1039 25.07 -14.87 32.59
N TYR A 1040 25.54 -13.86 31.90
CA TYR A 1040 25.17 -13.52 30.52
C TYR A 1040 26.33 -13.87 29.60
N LEU A 1041 26.10 -14.84 28.72
CA LEU A 1041 27.08 -15.33 27.77
C LEU A 1041 26.67 -14.94 26.36
N HIS A 1042 27.55 -14.23 25.67
CA HIS A 1042 27.30 -13.69 24.35
C HIS A 1042 28.12 -14.39 23.26
N ASP A 1043 27.52 -14.61 22.09
CA ASP A 1043 28.20 -15.03 20.87
C ASP A 1043 29.13 -16.26 21.03
N LEU A 1044 28.67 -17.30 21.73
CA LEU A 1044 29.49 -18.49 22.02
C LEU A 1044 29.77 -19.36 20.78
N GLY A 1045 28.93 -19.29 19.75
CA GLY A 1045 28.98 -20.24 18.63
C GLY A 1045 28.49 -21.64 19.00
N VAL A 1046 28.44 -22.54 18.00
CA VAL A 1046 27.74 -23.83 18.10
C VAL A 1046 28.41 -24.79 19.08
N GLU A 1047 29.73 -24.93 19.01
CA GLU A 1047 30.47 -25.89 19.83
C GLU A 1047 30.42 -25.53 21.32
N MET A 1048 30.75 -24.28 21.67
CA MET A 1048 30.75 -23.81 23.05
C MET A 1048 29.35 -23.79 23.65
N THR A 1049 28.34 -23.39 22.87
CA THR A 1049 26.93 -23.48 23.31
C THR A 1049 26.55 -24.94 23.57
N GLY A 1050 26.99 -25.87 22.71
CA GLY A 1050 26.76 -27.31 22.88
C GLY A 1050 27.41 -27.87 24.15
N VAL A 1051 28.66 -27.49 24.44
CA VAL A 1051 29.38 -27.90 25.66
C VAL A 1051 28.61 -27.45 26.90
N LEU A 1052 28.27 -26.16 26.99
CA LEU A 1052 27.57 -25.61 28.15
C LEU A 1052 26.20 -26.26 28.38
N VAL A 1053 25.39 -26.37 27.32
CA VAL A 1053 24.04 -26.93 27.45
C VAL A 1053 24.10 -28.43 27.78
N GLY A 1054 25.08 -29.16 27.25
CA GLY A 1054 25.34 -30.55 27.62
C GLY A 1054 25.67 -30.72 29.11
N ARG A 1055 26.46 -29.81 29.69
CA ARG A 1055 26.80 -29.80 31.12
C ARG A 1055 25.61 -29.48 32.03
N LEU A 1056 24.63 -28.70 31.56
CA LEU A 1056 23.39 -28.40 32.30
C LEU A 1056 22.43 -29.60 32.37
N GLY A 1057 22.71 -30.69 31.66
CA GLY A 1057 21.93 -31.92 31.73
C GLY A 1057 20.50 -31.78 31.16
N ARG A 1058 20.30 -30.89 30.19
CA ARG A 1058 19.02 -30.68 29.49
C ARG A 1058 19.12 -31.22 28.06
N LYS A 1059 18.03 -31.81 27.54
CA LYS A 1059 17.98 -32.24 26.14
C LYS A 1059 17.72 -31.01 25.26
N CYS A 1060 18.79 -30.48 24.68
CA CYS A 1060 18.71 -29.41 23.70
C CYS A 1060 19.59 -29.77 22.50
N GLN A 1061 19.11 -29.42 21.32
CA GLN A 1061 19.90 -29.46 20.09
C GLN A 1061 20.46 -28.07 19.81
N VAL A 1062 21.77 -27.97 19.61
CA VAL A 1062 22.42 -26.71 19.21
C VAL A 1062 22.73 -26.76 17.72
N VAL A 1063 22.32 -25.73 16.98
CA VAL A 1063 22.49 -25.64 15.53
C VAL A 1063 23.12 -24.30 15.13
N ASP A 1064 23.65 -24.21 13.91
CA ASP A 1064 24.21 -22.97 13.33
C ASP A 1064 23.14 -21.86 13.28
N GLY A 1065 23.53 -20.64 13.67
CA GLY A 1065 22.63 -19.48 13.77
C GLY A 1065 22.33 -18.77 12.45
N LYS A 1066 22.84 -19.26 11.31
CA LYS A 1066 22.55 -18.73 9.97
C LYS A 1066 21.05 -18.73 9.70
N ALA A 1067 20.57 -17.61 9.17
CA ALA A 1067 19.20 -17.47 8.70
C ALA A 1067 19.12 -17.89 7.22
N ALA A 1068 18.01 -18.51 6.82
CA ALA A 1068 17.70 -18.61 5.41
C ALA A 1068 17.23 -17.25 4.87
N ASP A 1069 17.18 -17.10 3.54
CA ASP A 1069 16.74 -15.86 2.91
C ASP A 1069 15.33 -15.47 3.38
N GLY A 1070 15.21 -14.25 3.92
CA GLY A 1070 13.95 -13.72 4.45
C GLY A 1070 13.56 -14.22 5.85
N GLU A 1071 14.42 -15.00 6.52
CA GLU A 1071 14.19 -15.41 7.90
C GLU A 1071 14.88 -14.49 8.91
N HIS A 1072 14.19 -14.24 10.02
CA HIS A 1072 14.73 -13.61 11.23
C HIS A 1072 14.17 -14.32 12.47
N ASP A 1073 14.76 -14.03 13.62
CA ASP A 1073 14.21 -14.47 14.90
C ASP A 1073 13.16 -13.48 15.42
N LEU A 1074 12.26 -13.95 16.27
CA LEU A 1074 11.16 -13.20 16.84
C LEU A 1074 11.23 -13.27 18.36
N VAL A 1075 10.77 -12.22 19.03
CA VAL A 1075 10.61 -12.17 20.48
C VAL A 1075 9.51 -13.15 20.88
N ASP A 1076 9.77 -13.98 21.88
CA ASP A 1076 8.74 -14.78 22.53
C ASP A 1076 8.15 -13.98 23.69
N HIS A 1077 7.02 -13.32 23.43
CA HIS A 1077 6.32 -12.49 24.42
C HIS A 1077 5.70 -13.29 25.59
N SER A 1078 5.89 -14.62 25.64
CA SER A 1078 5.58 -15.43 26.83
C SER A 1078 6.74 -15.51 27.83
N CYS A 1079 7.89 -14.91 27.51
CA CYS A 1079 9.05 -14.82 28.39
C CYS A 1079 9.06 -13.50 29.18
N GLU A 1080 9.17 -13.56 30.50
CA GLU A 1080 9.23 -12.35 31.35
C GLU A 1080 10.49 -11.48 31.12
N LEU A 1081 11.55 -12.07 30.57
CA LEU A 1081 12.76 -11.33 30.18
C LEU A 1081 12.56 -10.55 28.87
N ALA A 1082 11.48 -10.83 28.14
CA ALA A 1082 11.10 -10.13 26.92
C ALA A 1082 10.24 -8.89 27.16
N ASP A 1083 9.86 -8.58 28.41
CA ASP A 1083 9.09 -7.38 28.73
C ASP A 1083 9.76 -6.12 28.16
N GLY A 1084 9.04 -5.37 27.33
CA GLY A 1084 9.51 -4.16 26.65
C GLY A 1084 10.24 -4.39 25.32
N LEU A 1085 10.54 -5.65 24.97
CA LEU A 1085 11.06 -5.99 23.65
C LEU A 1085 9.93 -6.15 22.64
N THR A 1086 10.18 -5.68 21.43
CA THR A 1086 9.29 -5.84 20.26
C THR A 1086 10.05 -6.50 19.13
N ASN A 1087 9.35 -7.08 18.16
CA ASN A 1087 10.00 -7.67 16.99
C ASN A 1087 10.72 -6.61 16.12
N ASN A 1088 10.40 -5.33 16.28
CA ASN A 1088 11.16 -4.22 15.68
C ASN A 1088 12.64 -4.24 16.10
N CYS A 1089 12.95 -4.70 17.32
CA CYS A 1089 14.31 -4.81 17.84
C CYS A 1089 15.13 -5.93 17.17
N LEU A 1090 14.48 -6.96 16.61
CA LEU A 1090 15.14 -8.16 16.07
C LEU A 1090 15.14 -8.24 14.53
N TYR A 1091 14.48 -7.30 13.85
CA TYR A 1091 14.45 -7.24 12.39
C TYR A 1091 15.67 -6.47 11.85
N TRP A 1092 16.83 -7.13 11.71
CA TRP A 1092 18.10 -6.48 11.38
C TRP A 1092 18.37 -6.40 9.87
N ILE A 1093 18.44 -5.18 9.34
CA ILE A 1093 18.59 -4.89 7.92
C ILE A 1093 20.05 -4.50 7.61
N VAL A 1094 20.61 -5.02 6.51
CA VAL A 1094 22.03 -4.80 6.13
C VAL A 1094 22.25 -3.99 4.84
N ASN A 1095 21.18 -3.50 4.18
CA ASN A 1095 21.29 -2.63 2.98
C ASN A 1095 19.94 -2.01 2.51
N LYS A 1096 19.21 -1.31 3.38
CA LYS A 1096 17.92 -0.63 3.11
C LYS A 1096 18.02 0.38 1.97
N SER A 1097 19.10 1.16 1.88
CA SER A 1097 19.26 2.21 0.86
C SER A 1097 19.12 1.69 -0.59
N LYS A 1098 19.45 0.42 -0.84
CA LYS A 1098 19.36 -0.24 -2.14
C LYS A 1098 18.11 -1.10 -2.37
N VAL A 1099 17.08 -0.97 -1.53
CA VAL A 1099 15.83 -1.75 -1.65
C VAL A 1099 14.70 -0.92 -2.25
N ALA A 1100 14.06 -1.40 -3.31
CA ALA A 1100 12.88 -0.73 -3.85
C ALA A 1100 11.70 -0.81 -2.85
N PRO A 1101 10.74 0.13 -2.86
CA PRO A 1101 9.62 0.14 -1.91
C PRO A 1101 8.77 -1.15 -1.87
N TRP A 1102 8.87 -1.99 -2.90
CA TRP A 1102 8.14 -3.25 -3.09
C TRP A 1102 9.00 -4.51 -2.90
N CYS A 1103 10.30 -4.38 -2.60
CA CYS A 1103 11.18 -5.51 -2.32
C CYS A 1103 11.38 -5.64 -0.81
N VAL A 1104 11.44 -6.88 -0.29
CA VAL A 1104 11.80 -7.10 1.11
C VAL A 1104 13.25 -6.66 1.32
N ALA A 1105 13.50 -5.87 2.37
CA ALA A 1105 14.85 -5.46 2.69
C ALA A 1105 15.72 -6.67 3.07
N PRO A 1106 16.99 -6.73 2.63
CA PRO A 1106 17.85 -7.85 2.95
C PRO A 1106 18.13 -7.84 4.45
N LEU A 1107 17.79 -8.97 5.07
CA LEU A 1107 18.08 -9.23 6.47
C LEU A 1107 19.51 -9.71 6.61
N HIS A 1108 20.08 -9.50 7.78
CA HIS A 1108 21.42 -9.98 8.11
C HIS A 1108 21.47 -11.53 7.96
N PRO A 1109 22.35 -12.10 7.11
CA PRO A 1109 22.32 -13.53 6.76
C PRO A 1109 22.77 -14.45 7.91
N ARG A 1110 23.52 -13.90 8.88
CA ARG A 1110 23.95 -14.59 10.12
C ARG A 1110 23.63 -13.77 11.37
N PRO A 1111 22.34 -13.59 11.69
CA PRO A 1111 21.94 -12.73 12.80
C PRO A 1111 22.28 -13.34 14.16
N ALA A 1112 22.58 -14.65 14.21
CA ALA A 1112 23.06 -15.33 15.40
C ALA A 1112 24.24 -16.26 15.07
N SER A 1113 25.10 -16.57 16.04
CA SER A 1113 26.17 -17.56 15.90
C SER A 1113 25.70 -19.00 16.14
N ALA A 1114 24.72 -19.19 17.02
CA ALA A 1114 24.09 -20.48 17.27
C ALA A 1114 22.61 -20.31 17.68
N ARG A 1115 21.84 -21.38 17.58
CA ARG A 1115 20.47 -21.48 18.09
C ARG A 1115 20.32 -22.71 18.97
N VAL A 1116 19.63 -22.54 20.10
CA VAL A 1116 19.34 -23.61 21.07
C VAL A 1116 17.90 -24.06 20.89
N MET A 1117 17.71 -25.25 20.36
CA MET A 1117 16.42 -25.90 20.19
C MET A 1117 16.15 -26.80 21.39
N VAL A 1118 15.21 -26.41 22.23
CA VAL A 1118 14.86 -27.14 23.46
C VAL A 1118 13.95 -28.33 23.12
N GLU A 1119 14.33 -29.54 23.52
CA GLU A 1119 13.53 -30.76 23.30
C GLU A 1119 12.70 -31.11 24.54
N GLY A 1120 11.44 -30.69 24.54
CA GLY A 1120 10.49 -30.91 25.64
C GLY A 1120 10.08 -29.62 26.35
N GLU A 1121 9.22 -29.75 27.37
CA GLU A 1121 8.80 -28.64 28.22
C GLU A 1121 9.60 -28.66 29.52
N TYR A 1122 10.34 -27.58 29.78
CA TYR A 1122 11.14 -27.38 30.98
C TYR A 1122 10.71 -26.09 31.67
N SER A 1123 10.35 -26.17 32.95
CA SER A 1123 9.92 -24.99 33.73
C SER A 1123 11.06 -24.03 34.07
N ASP A 1124 12.29 -24.52 34.01
CA ASP A 1124 13.53 -23.78 34.29
C ASP A 1124 14.17 -23.16 33.04
N ILE A 1125 13.62 -23.40 31.84
CA ILE A 1125 14.13 -22.83 30.58
C ILE A 1125 13.15 -21.79 30.04
N MET A 1126 13.66 -20.59 29.80
CA MET A 1126 12.93 -19.49 29.18
C MET A 1126 13.48 -19.26 27.77
N ARG A 1127 12.62 -19.32 26.76
CA ARG A 1127 12.99 -18.94 25.39
C ARG A 1127 12.67 -17.47 25.23
N LEU A 1128 13.69 -16.62 25.08
CA LEU A 1128 13.47 -15.20 24.82
C LEU A 1128 13.17 -14.96 23.35
N THR A 1129 13.76 -15.77 22.46
CA THR A 1129 13.43 -15.76 21.04
C THR A 1129 12.86 -17.09 20.56
N VAL A 1130 11.94 -17.03 19.58
CA VAL A 1130 11.16 -18.17 19.07
C VAL A 1130 12.05 -19.24 18.43
N ARG A 1131 13.12 -18.85 17.74
CA ARG A 1131 14.07 -19.77 17.08
C ARG A 1131 15.28 -20.08 17.97
N GLY A 1132 15.28 -19.63 19.22
CA GLY A 1132 16.29 -20.01 20.22
C GLY A 1132 17.66 -19.36 20.02
N ALA A 1133 17.75 -18.22 19.31
CA ALA A 1133 18.98 -17.41 19.33
C ALA A 1133 19.30 -16.88 20.74
N VAL A 1134 18.26 -16.66 21.56
CA VAL A 1134 18.40 -16.25 22.96
C VAL A 1134 17.57 -17.13 23.86
N VAL A 1135 18.24 -17.81 24.78
CA VAL A 1135 17.62 -18.69 25.77
C VAL A 1135 18.19 -18.39 27.15
N ALA A 1136 17.36 -18.53 28.17
CA ALA A 1136 17.77 -18.36 29.55
C ALA A 1136 17.41 -19.60 30.39
N PHE A 1137 18.25 -19.91 31.38
CA PHE A 1137 18.08 -21.05 32.28
C PHE A 1137 18.10 -20.55 33.72
N ARG A 1138 17.14 -20.99 34.51
CA ARG A 1138 17.18 -20.84 35.97
C ARG A 1138 17.98 -22.01 36.55
N TYR A 1139 19.06 -21.73 37.24
CA TYR A 1139 19.93 -22.73 37.85
C TYR A 1139 20.11 -22.43 39.34
N GLY A 1140 19.33 -23.12 40.18
CA GLY A 1140 19.23 -22.77 41.59
C GLY A 1140 18.70 -21.33 41.77
N ALA A 1141 19.46 -20.47 42.45
CA ALA A 1141 19.17 -19.05 42.58
C ALA A 1141 19.74 -18.19 41.43
N GLY A 1142 20.63 -18.75 40.61
CA GLY A 1142 21.26 -18.07 39.49
C GLY A 1142 20.42 -18.04 38.22
N LEU A 1143 20.76 -17.11 37.33
CA LEU A 1143 20.16 -16.96 36.01
C LEU A 1143 21.26 -17.01 34.95
N LEU A 1144 21.18 -17.98 34.04
CA LEU A 1144 22.02 -18.04 32.85
C LEU A 1144 21.25 -17.44 31.68
N VAL A 1145 21.86 -16.53 30.93
CA VAL A 1145 21.36 -16.06 29.63
C VAL A 1145 22.42 -16.42 28.59
N ILE A 1146 22.00 -17.16 27.57
CA ILE A 1146 22.82 -17.44 26.39
C ILE A 1146 22.24 -16.58 25.26
N ASP A 1147 22.93 -15.49 24.92
CA ASP A 1147 22.58 -14.58 23.83
C ASP A 1147 23.55 -14.75 22.66
N ASN A 1148 23.14 -15.58 21.70
CA ASN A 1148 23.91 -15.79 20.48
C ASN A 1148 23.55 -14.83 19.35
N LEU A 1149 22.70 -13.82 19.58
CA LEU A 1149 22.44 -12.78 18.58
C LEU A 1149 23.69 -11.93 18.40
N ARG A 1150 24.09 -11.66 17.16
CA ARG A 1150 25.32 -10.90 16.81
C ARG A 1150 25.07 -9.39 16.76
N TRP A 1151 24.59 -8.82 17.86
CA TRP A 1151 24.21 -7.41 17.96
C TRP A 1151 25.39 -6.44 17.78
N GLN A 1152 26.62 -6.91 17.95
CA GLN A 1152 27.87 -6.17 17.74
C GLN A 1152 28.27 -6.06 16.26
N SER A 1153 27.55 -6.71 15.35
CA SER A 1153 27.84 -6.67 13.91
C SER A 1153 27.74 -5.25 13.34
N THR A 1154 28.81 -4.79 12.70
CA THR A 1154 28.89 -3.50 12.00
C THR A 1154 28.15 -3.49 10.66
N GLU A 1155 27.65 -4.64 10.20
CA GLU A 1155 26.88 -4.76 8.95
C GLU A 1155 25.43 -4.27 9.08
N ILE A 1156 24.93 -4.09 10.31
CA ILE A 1156 23.55 -3.66 10.59
C ILE A 1156 23.42 -2.15 10.33
N GLU A 1157 22.53 -1.76 9.42
CA GLU A 1157 22.36 -0.35 9.02
C GLU A 1157 21.65 0.51 10.09
N ASP A 1158 20.76 -0.09 10.87
CA ASP A 1158 20.01 0.57 11.95
C ASP A 1158 20.58 0.20 13.31
N ALA A 1159 21.65 0.89 13.71
CA ALA A 1159 22.35 0.67 14.98
C ALA A 1159 21.48 0.92 16.23
N ASP A 1160 20.32 1.57 16.09
CA ASP A 1160 19.41 1.77 17.22
C ASP A 1160 18.69 0.48 17.62
N ARG A 1161 18.46 -0.46 16.70
CA ARG A 1161 17.75 -1.73 17.01
C ARG A 1161 18.54 -2.60 17.98
N PRO A 1162 19.84 -2.90 17.74
CA PRO A 1162 20.68 -3.60 18.72
C PRO A 1162 20.74 -2.89 20.07
N ARG A 1163 20.86 -1.55 20.09
CA ARG A 1163 20.89 -0.78 21.34
C ARG A 1163 19.59 -0.88 22.12
N ARG A 1164 18.42 -0.75 21.48
CA ARG A 1164 17.11 -0.93 22.14
C ARG A 1164 16.94 -2.34 22.69
N TYR A 1165 17.36 -3.35 21.91
CA TYR A 1165 17.36 -4.75 22.36
C TYR A 1165 18.17 -4.93 23.65
N LEU A 1166 19.45 -4.51 23.62
CA LEU A 1166 20.34 -4.63 24.78
C LEU A 1166 19.87 -3.83 25.98
N THR A 1167 19.45 -2.58 25.77
CA THR A 1167 18.96 -1.71 26.84
C THR A 1167 17.83 -2.39 27.62
N CYS A 1168 16.87 -2.98 26.91
CA CYS A 1168 15.73 -3.64 27.53
C CYS A 1168 16.11 -4.96 28.20
N LEU A 1169 16.87 -5.83 27.52
CA LEU A 1169 17.27 -7.13 28.07
C LEU A 1169 18.17 -6.99 29.30
N LEU A 1170 19.21 -6.16 29.20
CA LEU A 1170 20.15 -5.90 30.30
C LEU A 1170 19.43 -5.28 31.50
N THR A 1171 18.44 -4.41 31.25
CA THR A 1171 17.55 -3.92 32.30
C THR A 1171 16.77 -5.06 32.94
N ASN A 1172 16.11 -5.93 32.17
CA ASN A 1172 15.28 -7.03 32.70
C ASN A 1172 16.06 -8.08 33.53
N ILE A 1173 17.38 -8.17 33.35
CA ILE A 1173 18.26 -9.03 34.15
C ILE A 1173 18.99 -8.28 35.28
N GLY A 1174 18.71 -6.99 35.47
CA GLY A 1174 19.19 -6.19 36.60
C GLY A 1174 20.59 -5.60 36.42
N VAL A 1175 21.08 -5.40 35.20
CA VAL A 1175 22.37 -4.73 34.93
C VAL A 1175 22.21 -3.22 35.06
N ARG A 1176 23.15 -2.54 35.71
CA ARG A 1176 23.20 -1.07 35.75
C ARG A 1176 23.55 -0.48 34.39
N LEU A 1177 22.70 0.41 33.90
CA LEU A 1177 22.87 1.13 32.65
C LEU A 1177 22.86 2.66 32.89
N GLY A 1178 23.94 3.32 32.48
CA GLY A 1178 24.24 4.74 32.68
C GLY A 1178 24.89 5.02 34.04
N ARG A 1179 25.24 6.29 34.29
CA ARG A 1179 25.60 6.79 35.63
C ARG A 1179 24.37 6.80 36.54
N GLY A 1180 23.90 5.61 36.89
CA GLY A 1180 22.77 5.38 37.77
C GLY A 1180 23.20 5.39 39.23
N SER A 1181 23.19 6.58 39.85
CA SER A 1181 22.84 6.80 41.26
C SER A 1181 23.66 6.18 42.40
N ALA A 1182 24.66 5.34 42.18
CA ALA A 1182 25.43 4.76 43.29
C ALA A 1182 26.37 5.77 44.00
N GLY A 1183 26.66 6.92 43.38
CA GLY A 1183 27.32 8.06 44.02
C GLY A 1183 26.37 9.17 44.51
N LEU A 1184 25.09 9.12 44.15
CA LEU A 1184 24.13 10.19 44.44
C LEU A 1184 23.60 10.09 45.88
N THR A 1185 24.48 10.33 46.84
CA THR A 1185 24.17 10.60 48.26
C THR A 1185 23.51 11.97 48.42
N GLY A 1186 22.48 12.29 47.64
CA GLY A 1186 21.71 13.54 47.76
C GLY A 1186 22.48 14.87 47.55
N ALA A 1187 23.80 14.84 47.36
CA ALA A 1187 24.67 16.02 47.27
C ALA A 1187 25.27 16.28 45.88
N GLU A 1188 25.24 15.31 44.95
CA GLU A 1188 25.99 15.37 43.69
C GLU A 1188 25.11 15.41 42.44
N PHE A 1189 24.15 16.34 42.40
CA PHE A 1189 23.69 16.78 41.08
C PHE A 1189 24.59 17.92 40.64
N GLU A 1190 25.52 17.66 39.73
CA GLU A 1190 26.24 18.74 39.06
C GLU A 1190 25.22 19.65 38.37
N THR A 1191 25.10 20.84 38.96
CA THR A 1191 24.37 21.97 38.43
C THR A 1191 24.97 22.35 37.08
N PHE A 1192 24.19 23.04 36.25
CA PHE A 1192 24.69 23.57 34.98
C PHE A 1192 25.91 24.50 35.17
N GLU A 1193 26.02 25.15 36.33
CA GLU A 1193 27.16 26.00 36.70
C GLU A 1193 28.43 25.17 36.98
N GLU A 1194 28.31 24.04 37.68
CA GLU A 1194 29.45 23.13 37.95
C GLU A 1194 29.98 22.44 36.68
N ARG A 1195 29.09 22.03 35.75
CA ARG A 1195 29.53 21.47 34.44
C ARG A 1195 30.29 22.48 33.60
N ARG A 1196 29.86 23.74 33.67
CA ARG A 1196 30.48 24.86 32.95
C ARG A 1196 31.84 25.23 33.56
N GLU A 1197 31.99 25.14 34.88
CA GLU A 1197 33.27 25.35 35.57
C GLU A 1197 34.28 24.23 35.31
N GLN A 1198 33.82 22.99 35.12
CA GLN A 1198 34.69 21.85 34.79
C GLN A 1198 34.98 21.68 33.28
N GLY A 1199 34.51 22.60 32.43
CA GLY A 1199 34.84 22.62 31.00
C GLY A 1199 34.11 21.56 30.16
N HIS A 1200 33.06 20.94 30.70
CA HIS A 1200 32.18 20.05 29.94
C HIS A 1200 31.13 20.89 29.21
N PHE A 1201 31.35 21.15 27.92
CA PHE A 1201 30.47 21.95 27.05
C PHE A 1201 29.17 21.24 26.66
#